data_AF-A0A381XZM1-F1
#
_entry.id   AF-A0A381XZM1-F1
#
_cell.length_a   1.000
_cell.length_b   1.000
_cell.length_c   1.000
_cell.angle_alpha   90.00
_cell.angle_beta   90.00
_cell.angle_gamma   90.00
#
_symmetry.space_group_name_H-M   'P 1'
#
loop_
_entity.id
_entity.type
_entity.pdbx_description
1 polymer ?
#
loop_
_entity_poly.entity_id
_entity_poly.type
_entity_poly.pdbx_seq_one_letter_code
_entity_poly.pdbx_strand_id
1 'polypeptide(L)'
;DMMIAGGVDADNSPMMYMCFSKTPAFTKGENPRPFDEDSGGVMIGEGLGMVVLKRLEDAERDGDRIYAVVKGIGTSSDGKFKSIYAPRSGGQAKALRRAYEDANVEPLCIGMLEAHGTGTAAGDVAEFEGLKEVFTENKPEKSGYPDYQHIALGSIKSQIGHTKAAAGIAGLIKTALALHHKILPPSINIDRPSKKLGIENTPFYLNTEPRPWITDGEPRRAGVSAFGFGGTNFHYVLEEFQDVHSGPFRMQKTSKTVFLSAATPKELDKACNDLLAELETEGAEQRHSQLLESSRENSIPKKHARLGFVTDSLENTVELLGQAISTLESKADKTEWNVKGIVYREKALETKGKVVALFSGQGSQYMNMAKELFFNFPVMAAPFSALDKLFTGKNGKSAATARPLSDLVFPIAVFEDEELEAQQAQLQLTENVQPAIGGISAGLLRIARDAGLQIDFAAGHSFGELTALWAAGVIAEDDYYKLAYARGQAMAAPDDPDFDAGSMLAVMGKVEKLEEDLTEFPDVVMANLNSKKQVVLAGPTADILQAHDALKAKKYTVVKLPVSAAFHTPLVGHAQKPFAKAIRSVKFNKPQIPVYSNATAKAYPATAKTIQKQLESHILNSVRFREEIENIHQAGGRIFIEFGPKNVLTKLVDNILSGEEYTAVALNENPKKDSDRLLREAMVKLCVIGLPLQKFDPFALPSQVAPVKKSAMNVRLNGTNYVSEATRQEFENTLNDGFQVSSPAASISNSGSVPSPSTSTGSSSPVSGTSGLQTATGSQQLFDASLKLKTEPAKQRPANISTMSNQQPPSQQSYAPAQNQDTMERNLSGFYQHQNETLQVHRQYLDQQAEYARTVYQLMQQRIELASQGTAIPPEVDQQMQMFHAHQSETLRVHEQYLNQQSEQTQSALKITELQLGGPGQQ
;
A
#
# COMPACT_ATOMS: atom_id res chain seq x y z
N ASP A 1 14.00 -26.85 -16.07
CA ASP A 1 13.09 -27.45 -15.06
C ASP A 1 12.35 -26.36 -14.30
N MET A 2 11.28 -26.71 -13.60
CA MET A 2 10.57 -25.83 -12.66
C MET A 2 9.96 -26.64 -11.52
N MET A 3 9.80 -26.01 -10.36
CA MET A 3 9.14 -26.59 -9.19
C MET A 3 7.93 -25.73 -8.81
N ILE A 4 6.79 -26.36 -8.54
CA ILE A 4 5.65 -25.70 -7.88
C ILE A 4 5.79 -26.00 -6.38
N ALA A 5 5.79 -24.95 -5.56
CA ALA A 5 5.90 -25.07 -4.10
C ALA A 5 4.87 -24.16 -3.42
N GLY A 6 4.38 -24.57 -2.26
CA GLY A 6 3.38 -23.79 -1.55
C GLY A 6 2.69 -24.57 -0.43
N GLY A 7 1.50 -24.12 -0.06
CA GLY A 7 0.71 -24.69 1.02
C GLY A 7 -0.77 -24.32 0.88
N VAL A 8 -1.62 -25.19 1.41
CA VAL A 8 -3.07 -25.01 1.46
C VAL A 8 -3.57 -25.35 2.86
N ASP A 9 -4.44 -24.51 3.39
CA ASP A 9 -5.21 -24.79 4.59
C ASP A 9 -6.57 -24.10 4.52
N ALA A 10 -7.63 -24.90 4.64
CA ALA A 10 -9.02 -24.46 4.66
C ALA A 10 -9.82 -25.20 5.75
N ASP A 11 -9.15 -25.78 6.77
CA ASP A 11 -9.86 -26.39 7.90
C ASP A 11 -10.24 -25.31 8.93
N ASN A 12 -11.53 -25.02 8.98
CA ASN A 12 -12.18 -24.20 10.01
C ASN A 12 -13.30 -24.99 10.73
N SER A 13 -13.17 -26.31 10.81
CA SER A 13 -14.13 -27.16 11.50
C SER A 13 -14.29 -26.80 12.98
N PRO A 14 -15.47 -27.02 13.59
CA PRO A 14 -15.66 -26.82 15.03
C PRO A 14 -14.65 -27.60 15.90
N MET A 15 -14.22 -28.78 15.45
CA MET A 15 -13.17 -29.56 16.12
C MET A 15 -11.84 -28.79 16.19
N MET A 16 -11.39 -28.18 15.09
CA MET A 16 -10.17 -27.37 15.06
C MET A 16 -10.25 -26.22 16.07
N TYR A 17 -11.35 -25.46 16.06
CA TYR A 17 -11.57 -24.39 17.04
C TYR A 17 -11.61 -24.92 18.48
N MET A 18 -12.30 -26.03 18.76
CA MET A 18 -12.34 -26.65 20.08
C MET A 18 -10.96 -27.14 20.56
N CYS A 19 -10.12 -27.64 19.67
CA CYS A 19 -8.75 -28.07 19.97
C CYS A 19 -7.86 -26.89 20.38
N PHE A 20 -7.83 -25.82 19.59
CA PHE A 20 -7.02 -24.62 19.90
C PHE A 20 -7.57 -23.80 21.07
N SER A 21 -8.88 -23.86 21.34
CA SER A 21 -9.49 -23.20 22.51
C SER A 21 -9.02 -23.83 23.85
N LYS A 22 -8.57 -25.09 23.84
CA LYS A 22 -7.98 -25.75 25.00
C LYS A 22 -6.52 -25.34 25.28
N THR A 23 -5.86 -24.63 24.36
CA THR A 23 -4.46 -24.18 24.50
C THR A 23 -4.32 -22.67 24.75
N PRO A 24 -5.37 -22.02 25.31
CA PRO A 24 -5.66 -20.59 25.22
C PRO A 24 -5.03 -19.81 24.06
N ALA A 25 -4.97 -20.38 22.85
CA ALA A 25 -4.17 -19.83 21.77
C ALA A 25 -4.83 -18.64 21.07
N PHE A 26 -6.16 -18.59 21.04
CA PHE A 26 -6.90 -17.59 20.27
C PHE A 26 -6.92 -16.21 20.89
N THR A 27 -6.89 -15.18 20.04
CA THR A 27 -7.17 -13.81 20.45
C THR A 27 -8.58 -13.69 21.03
N LYS A 28 -8.73 -12.82 22.03
CA LYS A 28 -10.04 -12.41 22.57
C LYS A 28 -10.58 -11.14 21.92
N GLY A 29 -9.76 -10.45 21.13
CA GLY A 29 -10.14 -9.25 20.39
C GLY A 29 -10.57 -9.57 18.96
N GLU A 30 -11.13 -8.56 18.29
CA GLU A 30 -11.67 -8.68 16.92
C GLU A 30 -10.58 -8.73 15.83
N ASN A 31 -9.30 -8.53 16.19
CA ASN A 31 -8.20 -8.40 15.23
C ASN A 31 -6.94 -9.16 15.69
N PRO A 32 -6.13 -9.69 14.75
CA PRO A 32 -4.79 -10.20 15.03
C PRO A 32 -3.79 -9.05 15.20
N ARG A 33 -3.12 -8.97 16.35
CA ARG A 33 -2.20 -7.88 16.73
C ARG A 33 -0.75 -8.37 16.97
N PRO A 34 0.01 -8.75 15.93
CA PRO A 34 1.39 -9.21 16.10
C PRO A 34 2.30 -8.08 16.62
N PHE A 35 3.08 -8.37 17.67
CA PHE A 35 4.03 -7.47 18.34
C PHE A 35 3.44 -6.21 19.02
N ASP A 36 2.12 -6.06 19.03
CA ASP A 36 1.40 -5.00 19.73
C ASP A 36 1.43 -5.21 21.26
N GLU A 37 1.30 -4.13 22.04
CA GLU A 37 1.25 -4.21 23.52
C GLU A 37 0.08 -5.10 24.02
N ASP A 38 -1.06 -5.10 23.32
CA ASP A 38 -2.24 -5.93 23.61
C ASP A 38 -2.29 -7.20 22.73
N SER A 39 -1.13 -7.75 22.36
CA SER A 39 -0.98 -9.05 21.65
C SER A 39 -1.61 -10.22 22.44
N GLY A 40 -2.90 -10.46 22.19
CA GLY A 40 -3.76 -11.32 23.00
C GLY A 40 -3.98 -12.76 22.51
N GLY A 41 -3.42 -13.15 21.36
CA GLY A 41 -3.54 -14.48 20.77
C GLY A 41 -3.61 -14.50 19.24
N VAL A 42 -3.76 -15.69 18.67
CA VAL A 42 -3.85 -15.92 17.22
C VAL A 42 -5.29 -15.76 16.71
N MET A 43 -5.47 -15.21 15.51
CA MET A 43 -6.70 -15.36 14.72
C MET A 43 -6.43 -16.35 13.59
N ILE A 44 -7.35 -17.28 13.32
CA ILE A 44 -7.18 -18.25 12.21
C ILE A 44 -7.63 -17.63 10.90
N GLY A 45 -6.86 -17.89 9.84
CA GLY A 45 -7.23 -17.64 8.46
C GLY A 45 -7.29 -18.93 7.65
N GLU A 46 -7.82 -18.82 6.44
CA GLU A 46 -7.73 -19.83 5.38
C GLU A 46 -6.81 -19.30 4.27
N GLY A 47 -6.17 -20.20 3.53
CA GLY A 47 -5.36 -19.78 2.40
C GLY A 47 -4.86 -20.92 1.54
N LEU A 48 -4.70 -20.63 0.26
CA LEU A 48 -3.91 -21.42 -0.68
C LEU A 48 -2.91 -20.47 -1.33
N GLY A 49 -1.62 -20.75 -1.16
CA GLY A 49 -0.53 -20.03 -1.80
C GLY A 49 0.35 -21.00 -2.57
N MET A 50 0.73 -20.63 -3.79
CA MET A 50 1.64 -21.39 -4.65
C MET A 50 2.61 -20.42 -5.35
N VAL A 51 3.86 -20.83 -5.49
CA VAL A 51 4.89 -20.15 -6.30
C VAL A 51 5.52 -21.14 -7.28
N VAL A 52 6.02 -20.61 -8.39
CA VAL A 52 6.88 -21.35 -9.32
C VAL A 52 8.32 -20.94 -9.05
N LEU A 53 9.19 -21.93 -8.86
CA LEU A 53 10.62 -21.76 -8.60
C LEU A 53 11.44 -22.41 -9.71
N LYS A 54 12.50 -21.71 -10.12
CA LYS A 54 13.50 -22.15 -11.10
C LYS A 54 14.89 -21.70 -10.62
N ARG A 55 15.96 -22.28 -11.17
CA ARG A 55 17.29 -21.67 -11.08
C ARG A 55 17.24 -20.31 -11.80
N LEU A 56 17.96 -19.31 -11.31
CA LEU A 56 17.92 -17.95 -11.86
C LEU A 56 18.28 -17.95 -13.36
N GLU A 57 19.36 -18.63 -13.73
CA GLU A 57 19.81 -18.84 -15.11
C GLU A 57 18.73 -19.45 -16.04
N ASP A 58 17.89 -20.35 -15.52
CA ASP A 58 16.80 -20.96 -16.28
C ASP A 58 15.62 -19.99 -16.45
N ALA A 59 15.33 -19.16 -15.46
CA ALA A 59 14.29 -18.14 -15.54
C ALA A 59 14.69 -17.02 -16.52
N GLU A 60 15.94 -16.56 -16.46
CA GLU A 60 16.50 -15.56 -17.37
C GLU A 60 16.55 -16.07 -18.82
N ARG A 61 17.05 -17.30 -19.05
CA ARG A 61 17.09 -17.91 -20.39
C ARG A 61 15.70 -18.03 -21.02
N ASP A 62 14.71 -18.44 -20.23
CA ASP A 62 13.36 -18.71 -20.73
C ASP A 62 12.48 -17.44 -20.78
N GLY A 63 13.00 -16.29 -20.31
CA GLY A 63 12.31 -14.99 -20.35
C GLY A 63 11.21 -14.82 -19.29
N ASP A 64 11.31 -15.56 -18.18
CA ASP A 64 10.30 -15.54 -17.11
C ASP A 64 10.30 -14.23 -16.31
N ARG A 65 9.14 -13.89 -15.74
CA ARG A 65 9.07 -12.81 -14.74
C ARG A 65 9.56 -13.30 -13.39
N ILE A 66 10.71 -12.77 -12.97
CA ILE A 66 11.31 -13.03 -11.66
C ILE A 66 10.87 -11.92 -10.69
N TYR A 67 10.18 -12.29 -9.61
CA TYR A 67 9.71 -11.35 -8.57
C TYR A 67 10.78 -11.09 -7.50
N ALA A 68 11.49 -12.14 -7.08
CA ALA A 68 12.59 -12.09 -6.11
C ALA A 68 13.48 -13.33 -6.29
N VAL A 69 14.69 -13.29 -5.74
CA VAL A 69 15.65 -14.40 -5.73
C VAL A 69 15.77 -14.94 -4.31
N VAL A 70 15.61 -16.24 -4.11
CA VAL A 70 15.94 -16.89 -2.82
C VAL A 70 17.46 -17.04 -2.75
N LYS A 71 18.09 -16.44 -1.74
CA LYS A 71 19.55 -16.42 -1.57
C LYS A 71 20.06 -17.48 -0.61
N GLY A 72 19.30 -17.77 0.46
CA GLY A 72 19.65 -18.80 1.43
C GLY A 72 18.47 -19.26 2.26
N ILE A 73 18.56 -20.49 2.76
CA ILE A 73 17.50 -21.17 3.52
C ILE A 73 18.09 -21.79 4.78
N GLY A 74 17.59 -21.37 5.93
CA GLY A 74 17.97 -21.90 7.23
C GLY A 74 16.85 -22.72 7.88
N THR A 75 17.21 -23.86 8.46
CA THR A 75 16.26 -24.74 9.15
C THR A 75 16.78 -25.12 10.54
N SER A 76 15.88 -25.34 11.50
CA SER A 76 16.24 -25.83 12.83
C SER A 76 15.08 -26.56 13.52
N SER A 77 15.33 -27.05 14.73
CA SER A 77 14.29 -27.47 15.66
C SER A 77 14.61 -26.99 17.07
N ASP A 78 13.56 -26.68 17.84
CA ASP A 78 13.64 -26.25 19.24
C ASP A 78 14.12 -27.38 20.17
N GLY A 79 13.92 -28.64 19.76
CA GLY A 79 14.34 -29.84 20.48
C GLY A 79 13.61 -30.03 21.81
N LYS A 80 14.32 -30.50 22.84
CA LYS A 80 13.77 -30.67 24.19
C LYS A 80 13.65 -29.31 24.90
N PHE A 81 12.42 -28.84 25.09
CA PHE A 81 12.12 -27.60 25.82
C PHE A 81 10.94 -27.78 26.82
N LYS A 82 10.40 -26.68 27.36
CA LYS A 82 9.38 -26.68 28.45
C LYS A 82 8.12 -27.49 28.11
N SER A 83 7.69 -27.45 26.84
CA SER A 83 6.70 -28.35 26.26
C SER A 83 6.95 -28.43 24.74
N ILE A 84 6.28 -29.35 24.06
CA ILE A 84 6.33 -29.47 22.59
C ILE A 84 5.75 -28.24 21.85
N TYR A 85 4.93 -27.43 22.54
CA TYR A 85 4.26 -26.24 21.99
C TYR A 85 4.88 -24.91 22.45
N ALA A 86 5.90 -24.95 23.31
CA ALA A 86 6.53 -23.75 23.85
C ALA A 86 7.63 -23.28 22.90
N PRO A 87 7.53 -22.07 22.31
CA PRO A 87 8.53 -21.57 21.37
C PRO A 87 9.88 -21.31 22.07
N ARG A 88 10.98 -21.51 21.34
CA ARG A 88 12.33 -21.30 21.86
C ARG A 88 13.16 -20.36 20.97
N SER A 89 13.45 -19.17 21.48
CA SER A 89 14.27 -18.12 20.83
C SER A 89 15.57 -18.66 20.22
N GLY A 90 16.40 -19.35 21.00
CA GLY A 90 17.66 -19.94 20.48
C GLY A 90 17.48 -21.04 19.42
N GLY A 91 16.30 -21.66 19.32
CA GLY A 91 15.95 -22.58 18.23
C GLY A 91 15.71 -21.79 16.93
N GLN A 92 14.90 -20.75 17.01
CA GLN A 92 14.59 -19.83 15.91
C GLN A 92 15.86 -19.11 15.42
N ALA A 93 16.66 -18.54 16.34
CA ALA A 93 17.95 -17.92 16.05
C ALA A 93 18.92 -18.85 15.31
N LYS A 94 18.89 -20.16 15.56
CA LYS A 94 19.68 -21.15 14.82
C LYS A 94 19.21 -21.34 13.37
N ALA A 95 17.91 -21.21 13.09
CA ALA A 95 17.42 -21.20 11.71
C ALA A 95 17.86 -19.91 11.00
N LEU A 96 17.77 -18.76 11.67
CA LEU A 96 18.21 -17.48 11.11
C LEU A 96 19.70 -17.47 10.74
N ARG A 97 20.60 -17.83 11.67
CA ARG A 97 22.06 -17.88 11.39
C ARG A 97 22.37 -18.71 10.14
N ARG A 98 21.80 -19.91 10.05
CA ARG A 98 21.95 -20.81 8.89
C ARG A 98 21.50 -20.18 7.57
N ALA A 99 20.41 -19.39 7.59
CA ALA A 99 19.91 -18.73 6.39
C ALA A 99 20.84 -17.60 5.92
N TYR A 100 21.43 -16.84 6.85
CA TYR A 100 22.41 -15.79 6.55
C TYR A 100 23.78 -16.34 6.14
N GLU A 101 24.21 -17.45 6.76
CA GLU A 101 25.40 -18.23 6.37
C GLU A 101 25.25 -18.77 4.93
N ASP A 102 24.12 -19.40 4.62
CA ASP A 102 23.80 -19.96 3.29
C ASP A 102 23.66 -18.87 2.22
N ALA A 103 23.04 -17.74 2.56
CA ALA A 103 22.94 -16.57 1.69
C ALA A 103 24.27 -15.79 1.52
N ASN A 104 25.24 -16.02 2.41
CA ASN A 104 26.51 -15.30 2.51
C ASN A 104 26.33 -13.75 2.59
N VAL A 105 25.48 -13.29 3.52
CA VAL A 105 25.22 -11.85 3.76
C VAL A 105 25.20 -11.50 5.26
N GLU A 106 25.57 -10.26 5.60
CA GLU A 106 25.46 -9.72 6.97
C GLU A 106 23.98 -9.52 7.36
N PRO A 107 23.50 -9.94 8.55
CA PRO A 107 22.11 -9.78 8.94
C PRO A 107 21.59 -8.33 8.87
N LEU A 108 22.43 -7.34 9.20
CA LEU A 108 22.05 -5.92 9.21
C LEU A 108 21.76 -5.34 7.82
N CYS A 109 22.06 -6.05 6.72
CA CYS A 109 21.69 -5.62 5.35
C CYS A 109 20.21 -5.86 5.00
N ILE A 110 19.47 -6.55 5.86
CA ILE A 110 18.04 -6.80 5.68
C ILE A 110 17.25 -5.50 5.92
N GLY A 111 16.48 -5.05 4.93
CA GLY A 111 15.59 -3.89 5.07
C GLY A 111 14.18 -4.25 5.55
N MET A 112 13.76 -5.51 5.42
CA MET A 112 12.44 -5.98 5.83
C MET A 112 12.50 -7.40 6.40
N LEU A 113 11.79 -7.65 7.49
CA LEU A 113 11.62 -8.99 8.05
C LEU A 113 10.13 -9.32 8.23
N GLU A 114 9.66 -10.26 7.41
CA GLU A 114 8.34 -10.88 7.53
C GLU A 114 8.42 -12.00 8.57
N ALA A 115 7.99 -11.68 9.78
CA ALA A 115 8.06 -12.53 10.94
C ALA A 115 7.02 -13.66 10.92
N HIS A 116 7.21 -14.66 11.79
CA HIS A 116 6.15 -15.60 12.10
C HIS A 116 5.00 -14.89 12.83
N GLY A 117 5.28 -13.93 13.71
CA GLY A 117 4.41 -12.87 14.25
C GLY A 117 2.94 -13.27 14.36
N THR A 118 2.60 -13.94 15.45
CA THR A 118 1.30 -14.62 15.62
C THR A 118 0.28 -13.81 16.41
N GLY A 119 0.70 -12.74 17.09
CA GLY A 119 -0.13 -12.02 18.04
C GLY A 119 -0.19 -12.69 19.41
N THR A 120 0.65 -13.69 19.68
CA THR A 120 0.66 -14.39 20.97
C THR A 120 1.71 -13.78 21.90
N ALA A 121 1.29 -13.34 23.10
CA ALA A 121 2.16 -12.65 24.06
C ALA A 121 3.49 -13.37 24.41
N ALA A 122 3.54 -14.72 24.31
CA ALA A 122 4.76 -15.50 24.52
C ALA A 122 5.52 -15.81 23.23
N GLY A 123 4.82 -16.02 22.10
CA GLY A 123 5.46 -16.34 20.82
C GLY A 123 6.14 -15.14 20.19
N ASP A 124 5.48 -13.98 20.23
CA ASP A 124 6.01 -12.75 19.64
C ASP A 124 7.25 -12.25 20.42
N VAL A 125 7.30 -12.42 21.76
CA VAL A 125 8.49 -12.14 22.58
C VAL A 125 9.62 -13.14 22.29
N ALA A 126 9.33 -14.44 22.21
CA ALA A 126 10.35 -15.46 21.92
C ALA A 126 10.95 -15.29 20.51
N GLU A 127 10.13 -14.91 19.51
CA GLU A 127 10.62 -14.56 18.19
C GLU A 127 11.51 -13.32 18.22
N PHE A 128 11.08 -12.25 18.91
CA PHE A 128 11.87 -11.03 18.99
C PHE A 128 13.20 -11.21 19.75
N GLU A 129 13.24 -12.06 20.78
CA GLU A 129 14.50 -12.50 21.42
C GLU A 129 15.42 -13.19 20.41
N GLY A 130 14.90 -14.12 19.61
CA GLY A 130 15.68 -14.84 18.59
C GLY A 130 16.18 -13.93 17.45
N LEU A 131 15.40 -12.89 17.09
CA LEU A 131 15.84 -11.82 16.20
C LEU A 131 16.97 -11.00 16.82
N LYS A 132 16.79 -10.55 18.07
CA LYS A 132 17.78 -9.74 18.79
C LYS A 132 19.11 -10.49 18.97
N GLU A 133 19.07 -11.79 19.26
CA GLU A 133 20.24 -12.68 19.33
C GLU A 133 21.08 -12.57 18.04
N VAL A 134 20.49 -12.86 16.88
CA VAL A 134 21.23 -12.90 15.60
C VAL A 134 21.67 -11.52 15.09
N PHE A 135 20.85 -10.48 15.31
CA PHE A 135 21.12 -9.13 14.78
C PHE A 135 21.97 -8.24 15.70
N THR A 136 22.33 -8.72 16.89
CA THR A 136 23.31 -8.05 17.78
C THR A 136 24.62 -8.83 17.94
N GLU A 137 24.66 -10.09 17.49
CA GLU A 137 25.87 -10.90 17.44
C GLU A 137 26.90 -10.40 16.43
N ASN A 138 28.18 -10.51 16.79
CA ASN A 138 29.34 -10.34 15.89
C ASN A 138 29.31 -9.07 15.02
N LYS A 139 28.69 -7.98 15.51
CA LYS A 139 28.71 -6.69 14.82
C LYS A 139 30.16 -6.34 14.45
N PRO A 140 30.49 -6.18 13.16
CA PRO A 140 31.83 -5.73 12.79
C PRO A 140 32.07 -4.34 13.41
N GLU A 141 33.33 -4.02 13.78
CA GLU A 141 33.67 -2.75 14.45
C GLU A 141 33.17 -1.50 13.70
N LYS A 142 32.88 -1.65 12.39
CA LYS A 142 32.14 -0.70 11.56
C LYS A 142 31.23 -1.46 10.59
N SER A 143 30.00 -1.76 10.99
CA SER A 143 28.94 -2.11 10.02
C SER A 143 28.66 -0.91 9.11
N GLY A 144 28.18 -1.17 7.90
CA GLY A 144 27.72 -0.14 6.97
C GLY A 144 26.30 0.35 7.27
N TYR A 145 25.59 -0.31 8.18
CA TYR A 145 24.17 -0.08 8.47
C TYR A 145 23.96 0.61 9.82
N PRO A 146 22.82 1.29 10.03
CA PRO A 146 22.46 1.85 11.34
C PRO A 146 22.41 0.79 12.45
N ASP A 147 22.68 1.21 13.68
CA ASP A 147 22.57 0.32 14.85
C ASP A 147 21.12 0.08 15.30
N TYR A 148 20.20 0.98 14.93
CA TYR A 148 18.84 1.07 15.46
C TYR A 148 17.81 1.45 14.37
N GLN A 149 16.61 0.87 14.49
CA GLN A 149 15.37 1.24 13.77
C GLN A 149 15.47 1.44 12.24
N HIS A 150 16.23 0.63 11.52
CA HIS A 150 16.28 0.62 10.04
C HIS A 150 15.63 -0.60 9.38
N ILE A 151 15.33 -1.65 10.15
CA ILE A 151 14.77 -2.91 9.65
C ILE A 151 13.26 -2.97 9.88
N ALA A 152 12.48 -3.01 8.79
CA ALA A 152 11.02 -3.07 8.82
C ALA A 152 10.51 -4.42 9.32
N LEU A 153 10.04 -4.50 10.57
CA LEU A 153 9.43 -5.71 11.13
C LEU A 153 7.91 -5.71 10.88
N GLY A 154 7.37 -6.85 10.45
CA GLY A 154 5.93 -7.05 10.28
C GLY A 154 5.53 -8.52 10.11
N SER A 155 4.23 -8.76 10.02
CA SER A 155 3.62 -10.07 9.73
C SER A 155 2.34 -9.89 8.92
N ILE A 156 2.18 -10.69 7.86
CA ILE A 156 0.97 -10.78 7.03
C ILE A 156 -0.25 -11.25 7.83
N LYS A 157 -0.04 -11.91 8.98
CA LYS A 157 -1.12 -12.43 9.82
C LYS A 157 -1.97 -11.32 10.44
N SER A 158 -1.44 -10.09 10.52
CA SER A 158 -2.23 -8.89 10.84
C SER A 158 -3.35 -8.61 9.82
N GLN A 159 -3.19 -9.05 8.56
CA GLN A 159 -4.10 -8.76 7.45
C GLN A 159 -5.05 -9.92 7.11
N ILE A 160 -4.56 -11.16 7.18
CA ILE A 160 -5.30 -12.36 6.72
C ILE A 160 -5.45 -13.45 7.80
N GLY A 161 -5.08 -13.16 9.05
CA GLY A 161 -4.97 -14.16 10.10
C GLY A 161 -3.85 -15.18 9.86
N HIS A 162 -3.75 -16.18 10.74
CA HIS A 162 -2.83 -17.29 10.58
C HIS A 162 -3.44 -18.36 9.68
N THR A 163 -3.03 -18.40 8.42
CA THR A 163 -3.45 -19.39 7.41
C THR A 163 -2.83 -20.78 7.61
N LYS A 164 -2.57 -21.16 8.87
CA LYS A 164 -2.03 -22.45 9.33
C LYS A 164 -0.95 -23.02 8.39
N ALA A 165 -1.19 -24.12 7.66
CA ALA A 165 -0.18 -24.73 6.77
C ALA A 165 0.24 -23.84 5.57
N ALA A 166 -0.58 -22.86 5.17
CA ALA A 166 -0.28 -21.89 4.13
C ALA A 166 0.44 -20.61 4.64
N ALA A 167 0.72 -20.49 5.95
CA ALA A 167 1.25 -19.26 6.52
C ALA A 167 2.65 -18.88 6.03
N GLY A 168 3.54 -19.86 5.84
CA GLY A 168 4.90 -19.61 5.34
C GLY A 168 4.91 -19.13 3.89
N ILE A 169 4.08 -19.73 3.03
CA ILE A 169 3.98 -19.31 1.62
C ILE A 169 3.30 -17.95 1.48
N ALA A 170 2.34 -17.61 2.34
CA ALA A 170 1.72 -16.29 2.36
C ALA A 170 2.74 -15.17 2.70
N GLY A 171 3.58 -15.39 3.72
CA GLY A 171 4.69 -14.49 4.05
C GLY A 171 5.73 -14.38 2.93
N LEU A 172 6.08 -15.50 2.29
CA LEU A 172 6.99 -15.53 1.13
C LEU A 172 6.43 -14.70 -0.04
N ILE A 173 5.14 -14.83 -0.35
CA ILE A 173 4.47 -14.06 -1.40
C ILE A 173 4.50 -12.56 -1.07
N LYS A 174 4.05 -12.13 0.13
CA LYS A 174 4.11 -10.72 0.55
C LYS A 174 5.53 -10.15 0.40
N THR A 175 6.54 -10.92 0.80
CA THR A 175 7.94 -10.48 0.79
C THR A 175 8.51 -10.40 -0.62
N ALA A 176 8.23 -11.38 -1.48
CA ALA A 176 8.59 -11.34 -2.89
C ALA A 176 7.91 -10.16 -3.61
N LEU A 177 6.67 -9.82 -3.25
CA LEU A 177 5.96 -8.65 -3.79
C LEU A 177 6.50 -7.32 -3.24
N ALA A 178 6.93 -7.26 -1.98
CA ALA A 178 7.61 -6.09 -1.41
C ALA A 178 8.93 -5.79 -2.15
N LEU A 179 9.76 -6.83 -2.35
CA LEU A 179 11.00 -6.76 -3.13
C LEU A 179 10.77 -6.48 -4.62
N HIS A 180 9.69 -7.00 -5.20
CA HIS A 180 9.32 -6.70 -6.59
C HIS A 180 8.88 -5.24 -6.71
N HIS A 181 7.94 -4.76 -5.88
CA HIS A 181 7.36 -3.43 -6.02
C HIS A 181 8.20 -2.29 -5.43
N LYS A 182 9.25 -2.58 -4.65
CA LYS A 182 10.10 -1.60 -3.93
C LYS A 182 9.33 -0.83 -2.85
N ILE A 183 8.44 -1.53 -2.14
CA ILE A 183 7.56 -0.96 -1.11
C ILE A 183 7.69 -1.80 0.15
N LEU A 184 7.81 -1.14 1.30
CA LEU A 184 7.67 -1.77 2.62
C LEU A 184 6.17 -1.79 2.97
N PRO A 185 5.49 -2.96 2.94
CA PRO A 185 4.05 -3.05 3.19
C PRO A 185 3.73 -2.91 4.69
N PRO A 186 2.57 -2.33 5.04
CA PRO A 186 2.17 -2.17 6.44
C PRO A 186 1.84 -3.50 7.12
N SER A 187 2.10 -3.60 8.42
CA SER A 187 1.37 -4.47 9.33
C SER A 187 0.33 -3.64 10.07
N ILE A 188 -0.92 -4.10 10.01
CA ILE A 188 -2.08 -3.37 10.52
C ILE A 188 -2.46 -3.84 11.92
N ASN A 189 -3.47 -3.21 12.53
CA ASN A 189 -4.02 -3.57 13.85
C ASN A 189 -3.02 -3.45 15.02
N ILE A 190 -1.98 -2.63 14.85
CA ILE A 190 -0.97 -2.29 15.86
C ILE A 190 -1.19 -0.84 16.28
N ASP A 191 -1.47 -0.61 17.56
CA ASP A 191 -1.61 0.74 18.13
C ASP A 191 -0.27 1.24 18.67
N ARG A 192 0.56 0.33 19.20
CA ARG A 192 1.93 0.60 19.65
C ARG A 192 2.71 -0.71 19.88
N PRO A 193 4.03 -0.74 19.62
CA PRO A 193 4.87 -1.90 19.89
C PRO A 193 4.84 -2.27 21.38
N SER A 194 4.91 -3.56 21.70
CA SER A 194 4.96 -3.97 23.10
C SER A 194 6.24 -3.52 23.79
N LYS A 195 6.10 -2.94 24.98
CA LYS A 195 7.22 -2.48 25.82
C LYS A 195 8.18 -3.61 26.22
N LYS A 196 7.70 -4.86 26.17
CA LYS A 196 8.49 -6.08 26.45
C LYS A 196 9.59 -6.32 25.40
N LEU A 197 9.44 -5.76 24.20
CA LEU A 197 10.40 -5.93 23.10
C LEU A 197 11.60 -4.99 23.26
N GLY A 198 11.37 -3.77 23.77
CA GLY A 198 12.38 -2.71 23.80
C GLY A 198 12.90 -2.41 22.38
N ILE A 199 11.97 -2.32 21.42
CA ILE A 199 12.25 -2.34 19.98
C ILE A 199 13.07 -1.13 19.52
N GLU A 200 12.85 0.02 20.14
CA GLU A 200 13.60 1.26 19.96
C GLU A 200 15.10 1.11 20.23
N ASN A 201 15.49 0.16 21.08
CA ASN A 201 16.88 -0.20 21.38
C ASN A 201 17.41 -1.35 20.50
N THR A 202 16.83 -1.57 19.31
CA THR A 202 17.23 -2.61 18.34
C THR A 202 17.24 -2.09 16.90
N PRO A 203 17.83 -2.82 15.93
CA PRO A 203 17.72 -2.51 14.51
C PRO A 203 16.28 -2.46 13.97
N PHE A 204 15.29 -3.02 14.68
CA PHE A 204 13.93 -3.19 14.18
C PHE A 204 13.02 -2.00 14.48
N TYR A 205 11.98 -1.82 13.69
CA TYR A 205 10.81 -1.00 14.01
C TYR A 205 9.55 -1.67 13.42
N LEU A 206 8.37 -1.47 14.03
CA LEU A 206 7.12 -2.00 13.46
C LEU A 206 6.67 -1.13 12.28
N ASN A 207 6.58 -1.71 11.09
CA ASN A 207 6.21 -0.98 9.88
C ASN A 207 4.69 -0.91 9.74
N THR A 208 4.04 0.06 10.39
CA THR A 208 2.57 0.21 10.39
C THR A 208 1.99 0.94 9.18
N GLU A 209 2.82 1.68 8.44
CA GLU A 209 2.44 2.36 7.20
C GLU A 209 3.17 1.82 5.96
N PRO A 210 2.57 1.91 4.74
CA PRO A 210 3.31 1.70 3.51
C PRO A 210 4.39 2.78 3.35
N ARG A 211 5.65 2.36 3.16
CA ARG A 211 6.81 3.26 2.94
C ARG A 211 7.55 2.92 1.63
N PRO A 212 8.07 3.91 0.87
CA PRO A 212 8.94 3.65 -0.27
C PRO A 212 10.22 2.94 0.20
N TRP A 213 10.57 1.82 -0.42
CA TRP A 213 11.83 1.13 -0.13
C TRP A 213 12.92 1.70 -1.05
N ILE A 214 13.59 2.76 -0.62
CA ILE A 214 14.67 3.39 -1.35
C ILE A 214 16.00 2.73 -0.92
N THR A 215 16.97 2.67 -1.84
CA THR A 215 18.33 2.17 -1.59
C THR A 215 19.34 3.14 -2.16
N ASP A 216 20.51 3.24 -1.52
CA ASP A 216 21.68 3.96 -2.01
C ASP A 216 22.60 3.08 -2.89
N GLY A 217 22.11 1.93 -3.35
CA GLY A 217 22.75 1.10 -4.38
C GLY A 217 23.04 -0.33 -3.96
N GLU A 218 22.89 -0.66 -2.68
CA GLU A 218 22.89 -2.04 -2.20
C GLU A 218 21.58 -2.76 -2.60
N PRO A 219 21.62 -4.05 -2.96
CA PRO A 219 20.42 -4.83 -3.25
C PRO A 219 19.50 -4.89 -2.03
N ARG A 220 18.21 -4.59 -2.24
CA ARG A 220 17.17 -4.79 -1.22
C ARG A 220 17.07 -6.27 -0.88
N ARG A 221 17.13 -6.58 0.42
CA ARG A 221 17.01 -7.94 0.96
C ARG A 221 15.98 -8.03 2.07
N ALA A 222 15.34 -9.19 2.16
CA ALA A 222 14.30 -9.46 3.14
C ALA A 222 14.47 -10.83 3.81
N GLY A 223 14.10 -10.93 5.09
CA GLY A 223 13.97 -12.20 5.81
C GLY A 223 12.52 -12.66 5.89
N VAL A 224 12.25 -13.97 5.84
CA VAL A 224 10.91 -14.57 6.04
C VAL A 224 10.99 -15.71 7.04
N SER A 225 10.27 -15.61 8.16
CA SER A 225 10.23 -16.60 9.25
C SER A 225 8.94 -17.42 9.26
N ALA A 226 9.07 -18.74 9.46
CA ALA A 226 7.95 -19.62 9.74
C ALA A 226 8.33 -20.66 10.81
N PHE A 227 7.68 -20.58 11.98
CA PHE A 227 7.98 -21.44 13.13
C PHE A 227 6.78 -22.36 13.39
N GLY A 228 6.97 -23.67 13.17
CA GLY A 228 5.92 -24.65 13.31
C GLY A 228 5.60 -24.93 14.77
N PHE A 229 4.31 -25.13 15.09
CA PHE A 229 3.80 -25.43 16.43
C PHE A 229 4.43 -26.66 17.12
N GLY A 230 5.05 -27.56 16.35
CA GLY A 230 5.84 -28.70 16.85
C GLY A 230 7.34 -28.42 17.01
N GLY A 231 7.77 -27.16 16.99
CA GLY A 231 9.18 -26.76 17.19
C GLY A 231 10.09 -27.06 16.00
N THR A 232 9.60 -26.92 14.76
CA THR A 232 10.42 -26.96 13.53
C THR A 232 10.41 -25.59 12.87
N ASN A 233 11.59 -25.01 12.66
CA ASN A 233 11.73 -23.61 12.26
C ASN A 233 12.36 -23.49 10.87
N PHE A 234 11.85 -22.55 10.08
CA PHE A 234 12.40 -22.16 8.79
C PHE A 234 12.61 -20.65 8.75
N HIS A 235 13.72 -20.23 8.13
CA HIS A 235 13.97 -18.84 7.75
C HIS A 235 14.52 -18.79 6.32
N TYR A 236 14.05 -17.84 5.52
CA TYR A 236 14.46 -17.63 4.14
C TYR A 236 15.02 -16.21 3.98
N VAL A 237 16.14 -16.07 3.25
CA VAL A 237 16.68 -14.79 2.82
C VAL A 237 16.36 -14.59 1.34
N LEU A 238 15.69 -13.49 1.01
CA LEU A 238 15.34 -13.09 -0.35
C LEU A 238 16.07 -11.81 -0.73
N GLU A 239 16.38 -11.65 -2.01
CA GLU A 239 16.98 -10.46 -2.62
C GLU A 239 16.17 -10.04 -3.84
N GLU A 240 16.18 -8.74 -4.17
CA GLU A 240 15.56 -8.25 -5.40
C GLU A 240 16.30 -8.73 -6.66
N PHE A 241 15.55 -8.93 -7.75
CA PHE A 241 16.16 -9.34 -9.03
C PHE A 241 16.67 -8.14 -9.86
N GLN A 242 15.92 -7.04 -9.89
CA GLN A 242 16.27 -5.80 -10.58
C GLN A 242 16.19 -4.64 -9.59
N ASP A 243 17.10 -3.68 -9.69
CA ASP A 243 17.14 -2.46 -8.88
C ASP A 243 16.02 -1.47 -9.25
N VAL A 244 15.74 -1.33 -10.55
CA VAL A 244 14.74 -0.42 -11.14
C VAL A 244 13.96 -1.11 -12.27
N HIS A 245 12.63 -0.93 -12.27
CA HIS A 245 11.77 -1.42 -13.37
C HIS A 245 11.78 -0.49 -14.57
N SER A 246 11.99 -1.05 -15.76
CA SER A 246 11.99 -0.34 -17.05
C SER A 246 10.74 -0.56 -17.91
N GLY A 247 9.80 -1.41 -17.46
CA GLY A 247 8.58 -1.76 -18.20
C GLY A 247 7.42 -2.21 -17.31
N PRO A 248 6.36 -2.84 -17.87
CA PRO A 248 5.18 -3.25 -17.12
C PRO A 248 5.48 -4.28 -16.02
N PHE A 249 5.38 -3.84 -14.76
CA PHE A 249 5.64 -4.66 -13.56
C PHE A 249 4.54 -4.58 -12.50
N ARG A 250 3.73 -3.51 -12.54
CA ARG A 250 2.87 -3.07 -11.44
C ARG A 250 1.51 -3.77 -11.49
N MET A 251 1.13 -4.42 -10.38
CA MET A 251 -0.10 -5.23 -10.27
C MET A 251 -1.24 -4.47 -9.58
N GLN A 252 -0.94 -3.52 -8.69
CA GLN A 252 -1.97 -2.74 -8.01
C GLN A 252 -2.73 -1.85 -9.01
N LYS A 253 -4.05 -1.73 -8.79
CA LYS A 253 -4.88 -0.77 -9.50
C LYS A 253 -4.47 0.64 -9.11
N THR A 254 -4.50 1.54 -10.08
CA THR A 254 -4.28 2.98 -9.94
C THR A 254 -5.32 3.72 -10.75
N SER A 255 -5.58 4.99 -10.42
CA SER A 255 -6.53 5.82 -11.17
C SER A 255 -6.17 5.86 -12.67
N LYS A 256 -7.19 5.95 -13.52
CA LYS A 256 -7.05 5.92 -14.98
C LYS A 256 -7.52 7.23 -15.59
N THR A 257 -6.89 7.60 -16.70
CA THR A 257 -7.22 8.79 -17.47
C THR A 257 -8.26 8.45 -18.53
N VAL A 258 -9.28 9.30 -18.70
CA VAL A 258 -10.23 9.23 -19.80
C VAL A 258 -10.06 10.47 -20.67
N PHE A 259 -10.03 10.27 -21.99
CA PHE A 259 -9.97 11.33 -22.98
C PHE A 259 -11.06 11.15 -24.04
N LEU A 260 -11.87 12.19 -24.24
CA LEU A 260 -12.92 12.24 -25.26
C LEU A 260 -12.67 13.42 -26.21
N SER A 261 -12.95 13.23 -27.49
CA SER A 261 -12.82 14.31 -28.47
C SER A 261 -13.70 14.13 -29.70
N ALA A 262 -14.12 15.25 -30.30
CA ALA A 262 -14.84 15.27 -31.58
C ALA A 262 -14.52 16.56 -32.35
N ALA A 263 -14.89 16.64 -33.63
CA ALA A 263 -14.50 17.78 -34.47
C ALA A 263 -15.19 19.09 -34.05
N THR A 264 -16.34 19.02 -33.38
CA THR A 264 -17.06 20.17 -32.80
C THR A 264 -17.54 19.91 -31.37
N PRO A 265 -17.83 20.96 -30.57
CA PRO A 265 -18.41 20.79 -29.22
C PRO A 265 -19.73 20.00 -29.19
N LYS A 266 -20.59 20.17 -30.20
CA LYS A 266 -21.87 19.45 -30.30
C LYS A 266 -21.70 17.96 -30.56
N GLU A 267 -20.71 17.59 -31.36
CA GLU A 267 -20.37 16.18 -31.58
C GLU A 267 -19.71 15.56 -30.35
N LEU A 268 -18.95 16.34 -29.57
CA LEU A 268 -18.37 15.87 -28.31
C LEU A 268 -19.46 15.61 -27.28
N ASP A 269 -20.38 16.55 -27.11
CA ASP A 269 -21.56 16.40 -26.24
C ASP A 269 -22.38 15.16 -26.63
N LYS A 270 -22.64 14.98 -27.93
CA LYS A 270 -23.27 13.73 -28.43
C LYS A 270 -22.44 12.49 -28.08
N ALA A 271 -21.12 12.51 -28.30
CA ALA A 271 -20.25 11.37 -28.00
C ALA A 271 -20.22 11.03 -26.50
N CYS A 272 -20.31 12.03 -25.62
CA CYS A 272 -20.45 11.82 -24.17
C CYS A 272 -21.79 11.13 -23.83
N ASN A 273 -22.90 11.57 -24.45
CA ASN A 273 -24.23 10.98 -24.24
C ASN A 273 -24.32 9.54 -24.79
N ASP A 274 -23.84 9.32 -26.02
CA ASP A 274 -23.78 7.99 -26.65
C ASP A 274 -22.95 7.02 -25.78
N LEU A 275 -21.78 7.46 -25.30
CA LEU A 275 -20.92 6.66 -24.42
C LEU A 275 -21.55 6.38 -23.05
N LEU A 276 -22.25 7.35 -22.46
CA LEU A 276 -22.95 7.15 -21.18
C LEU A 276 -23.99 6.03 -21.31
N ALA A 277 -24.83 6.07 -22.34
CA ALA A 277 -25.81 5.03 -22.63
C ALA A 277 -25.15 3.65 -22.91
N GLU A 278 -24.00 3.62 -23.59
CA GLU A 278 -23.23 2.39 -23.78
C GLU A 278 -22.66 1.83 -22.46
N LEU A 279 -22.29 2.67 -21.49
CA LEU A 279 -21.77 2.21 -20.20
C LEU A 279 -22.86 1.79 -19.20
N GLU A 280 -24.14 1.99 -19.53
CA GLU A 280 -25.29 1.57 -18.71
C GLU A 280 -25.95 0.26 -19.21
N THR A 281 -25.36 -0.43 -20.19
CA THR A 281 -25.91 -1.65 -20.83
C THR A 281 -25.05 -2.90 -20.61
N GLU A 282 -25.56 -4.09 -20.95
CA GLU A 282 -24.81 -5.34 -20.85
C GLU A 282 -23.46 -5.26 -21.60
N GLY A 283 -22.37 -5.65 -20.92
CA GLY A 283 -21.00 -5.52 -21.44
C GLY A 283 -20.29 -4.20 -21.09
N ALA A 284 -20.87 -3.35 -20.22
CA ALA A 284 -20.28 -2.08 -19.79
C ALA A 284 -18.80 -2.18 -19.36
N GLU A 285 -18.45 -3.17 -18.53
CA GLU A 285 -17.07 -3.45 -18.07
C GLU A 285 -16.07 -3.64 -19.22
N GLN A 286 -16.50 -4.28 -20.32
CA GLN A 286 -15.65 -4.48 -21.50
C GLN A 286 -15.48 -3.18 -22.29
N ARG A 287 -16.55 -2.39 -22.47
CA ARG A 287 -16.49 -1.09 -23.13
C ARG A 287 -15.70 -0.06 -22.32
N HIS A 288 -15.84 -0.09 -20.99
CA HIS A 288 -15.02 0.68 -20.06
C HIS A 288 -13.54 0.34 -20.18
N SER A 289 -13.20 -0.95 -20.16
CA SER A 289 -11.83 -1.41 -20.39
C SER A 289 -11.26 -0.93 -21.74
N GLN A 290 -12.07 -0.90 -22.80
CA GLN A 290 -11.69 -0.38 -24.13
C GLN A 290 -11.53 1.14 -24.16
N LEU A 291 -12.38 1.89 -23.45
CA LEU A 291 -12.27 3.34 -23.25
C LEU A 291 -10.99 3.69 -22.51
N LEU A 292 -10.67 2.96 -21.45
CA LEU A 292 -9.46 3.17 -20.65
C LEU A 292 -8.19 2.83 -21.46
N GLU A 293 -8.20 1.75 -22.24
CA GLU A 293 -7.06 1.39 -23.09
C GLU A 293 -6.84 2.41 -24.21
N SER A 294 -7.91 2.87 -24.88
CA SER A 294 -7.80 3.93 -25.91
C SER A 294 -7.40 5.29 -25.34
N SER A 295 -7.67 5.54 -24.05
CA SER A 295 -7.25 6.74 -23.32
C SER A 295 -5.84 6.68 -22.70
N ARG A 296 -5.07 5.59 -22.90
CA ARG A 296 -3.67 5.49 -22.41
C ARG A 296 -2.71 6.42 -23.15
N GLU A 297 -3.04 6.79 -24.38
CA GLU A 297 -2.26 7.71 -25.21
C GLU A 297 -3.14 8.88 -25.65
N ASN A 298 -2.65 10.11 -25.48
CA ASN A 298 -3.33 11.30 -25.99
C ASN A 298 -3.20 11.35 -27.52
N SER A 299 -4.23 10.86 -28.20
CA SER A 299 -4.37 10.88 -29.66
C SER A 299 -5.20 12.06 -30.18
N ILE A 300 -5.59 13.01 -29.31
CA ILE A 300 -6.61 14.03 -29.61
C ILE A 300 -6.13 15.05 -30.67
N PRO A 301 -6.76 15.11 -31.87
CA PRO A 301 -6.37 16.05 -32.93
C PRO A 301 -6.47 17.52 -32.50
N LYS A 302 -5.47 18.36 -32.87
CA LYS A 302 -5.37 19.76 -32.40
C LYS A 302 -6.63 20.61 -32.59
N LYS A 303 -7.44 20.36 -33.62
CA LYS A 303 -8.66 21.13 -33.92
C LYS A 303 -9.92 20.64 -33.19
N HIS A 304 -9.88 19.47 -32.57
CA HIS A 304 -11.04 18.86 -31.93
C HIS A 304 -11.37 19.50 -30.58
N ALA A 305 -12.67 19.63 -30.33
CA ALA A 305 -13.23 19.79 -29.00
C ALA A 305 -12.87 18.57 -28.17
N ARG A 306 -12.53 18.80 -26.90
CA ARG A 306 -11.77 17.85 -26.09
C ARG A 306 -12.17 17.95 -24.63
N LEU A 307 -12.34 16.79 -24.01
CA LEU A 307 -12.68 16.65 -22.60
C LEU A 307 -11.83 15.52 -21.99
N GLY A 308 -11.49 15.65 -20.71
CA GLY A 308 -10.82 14.58 -19.99
C GLY A 308 -10.99 14.70 -18.48
N PHE A 309 -10.87 13.55 -17.81
CA PHE A 309 -10.97 13.41 -16.36
C PHE A 309 -10.19 12.17 -15.88
N VAL A 310 -10.11 12.00 -14.55
CA VAL A 310 -9.47 10.85 -13.89
C VAL A 310 -10.52 10.07 -13.10
N THR A 311 -10.51 8.75 -13.28
CA THR A 311 -11.52 7.83 -12.74
C THR A 311 -10.91 6.57 -12.14
N ASP A 312 -11.62 5.97 -11.18
CA ASP A 312 -11.18 4.80 -10.42
C ASP A 312 -12.01 3.53 -10.71
N SER A 313 -13.21 3.67 -11.28
CA SER A 313 -14.12 2.56 -11.59
C SER A 313 -15.10 2.89 -12.74
N LEU A 314 -15.89 1.90 -13.16
CA LEU A 314 -16.98 2.08 -14.12
C LEU A 314 -18.04 3.07 -13.59
N GLU A 315 -18.48 2.88 -12.34
CA GLU A 315 -19.50 3.71 -11.70
C GLU A 315 -19.06 5.18 -11.61
N ASN A 316 -17.80 5.42 -11.22
CA ASN A 316 -17.25 6.76 -11.19
C ASN A 316 -17.03 7.36 -12.60
N THR A 317 -16.83 6.54 -13.62
CA THR A 317 -16.80 7.01 -15.02
C THR A 317 -18.18 7.47 -15.48
N VAL A 318 -19.22 6.69 -15.19
CA VAL A 318 -20.64 7.03 -15.46
C VAL A 318 -21.02 8.34 -14.74
N GLU A 319 -20.67 8.48 -13.46
CA GLU A 319 -20.89 9.71 -12.67
C GLU A 319 -20.22 10.95 -13.30
N LEU A 320 -18.93 10.83 -13.66
CA LEU A 320 -18.16 11.93 -14.25
C LEU A 320 -18.64 12.28 -15.67
N LEU A 321 -19.12 11.30 -16.45
CA LEU A 321 -19.75 11.56 -17.75
C LEU A 321 -21.07 12.31 -17.62
N GLY A 322 -21.96 11.91 -16.69
CA GLY A 322 -23.19 12.65 -16.42
C GLY A 322 -22.93 14.09 -15.99
N GLN A 323 -21.91 14.31 -15.14
CA GLN A 323 -21.48 15.66 -14.75
C GLN A 323 -20.84 16.44 -15.91
N ALA A 324 -20.11 15.77 -16.80
CA ALA A 324 -19.53 16.38 -17.99
C ALA A 324 -20.62 16.90 -18.94
N ILE A 325 -21.63 16.08 -19.25
CA ILE A 325 -22.77 16.42 -20.12
C ILE A 325 -23.51 17.64 -19.55
N SER A 326 -23.93 17.57 -18.28
CA SER A 326 -24.63 18.69 -17.62
C SER A 326 -23.78 19.99 -17.58
N THR A 327 -22.45 19.87 -17.52
CA THR A 327 -21.55 21.02 -17.58
C THR A 327 -21.36 21.56 -19.00
N LEU A 328 -21.36 20.71 -20.04
CA LEU A 328 -21.35 21.12 -21.45
C LEU A 328 -22.63 21.90 -21.79
N GLU A 329 -23.80 21.41 -21.38
CA GLU A 329 -25.09 22.08 -21.57
C GLU A 329 -25.14 23.44 -20.84
N SER A 330 -24.85 23.45 -19.53
CA SER A 330 -24.96 24.66 -18.70
C SER A 330 -23.88 25.71 -18.98
N LYS A 331 -22.80 25.37 -19.68
CA LYS A 331 -21.70 26.27 -20.07
C LYS A 331 -21.43 26.27 -21.57
N ALA A 332 -22.47 26.09 -22.39
CA ALA A 332 -22.37 26.05 -23.85
C ALA A 332 -21.78 27.33 -24.49
N ASP A 333 -21.74 28.46 -23.76
CA ASP A 333 -21.10 29.71 -24.18
C ASP A 333 -19.60 29.78 -23.86
N LYS A 334 -19.05 28.84 -23.09
CA LYS A 334 -17.65 28.82 -22.67
C LYS A 334 -16.81 27.96 -23.60
N THR A 335 -15.74 28.55 -24.11
CA THR A 335 -14.74 27.84 -24.92
C THR A 335 -13.89 26.87 -24.08
N GLU A 336 -13.80 27.07 -22.77
CA GLU A 336 -13.06 26.21 -21.82
C GLU A 336 -13.66 26.24 -20.41
N TRP A 337 -13.44 25.17 -19.64
CA TRP A 337 -13.70 25.14 -18.20
C TRP A 337 -12.99 23.97 -17.50
N ASN A 338 -12.86 24.07 -16.17
CA ASN A 338 -12.50 22.97 -15.27
C ASN A 338 -13.53 22.94 -14.13
N VAL A 339 -14.19 21.80 -13.93
CA VAL A 339 -15.22 21.61 -12.88
C VAL A 339 -15.05 20.21 -12.29
N LYS A 340 -14.88 20.12 -10.97
CA LYS A 340 -14.77 18.85 -10.23
C LYS A 340 -13.75 17.83 -10.80
N GLY A 341 -12.66 18.30 -11.41
CA GLY A 341 -11.64 17.44 -12.02
C GLY A 341 -11.91 17.03 -13.48
N ILE A 342 -13.05 17.45 -14.04
CA ILE A 342 -13.35 17.34 -15.47
C ILE A 342 -12.87 18.63 -16.15
N VAL A 343 -12.03 18.48 -17.18
CA VAL A 343 -11.45 19.60 -17.93
C VAL A 343 -11.93 19.53 -19.38
N TYR A 344 -12.44 20.65 -19.90
CA TYR A 344 -12.93 20.78 -21.27
C TYR A 344 -12.28 21.96 -22.00
N ARG A 345 -12.11 21.82 -23.32
CA ARG A 345 -11.90 22.94 -24.23
C ARG A 345 -12.37 22.67 -25.66
N GLU A 346 -12.77 23.72 -26.37
CA GLU A 346 -13.26 23.67 -27.76
C GLU A 346 -12.19 23.24 -28.79
N LYS A 347 -10.91 23.47 -28.52
CA LYS A 347 -9.76 23.14 -29.41
C LYS A 347 -8.45 23.12 -28.63
N ALA A 348 -7.32 22.77 -29.24
CA ALA A 348 -5.99 22.91 -28.62
C ALA A 348 -5.55 24.39 -28.47
N LEU A 349 -4.55 24.68 -27.61
CA LEU A 349 -3.79 25.93 -27.69
C LEU A 349 -2.63 25.69 -28.65
N GLU A 350 -2.07 26.75 -29.24
CA GLU A 350 -0.71 26.63 -29.75
C GLU A 350 0.25 26.70 -28.57
N THR A 351 0.97 25.60 -28.34
CA THR A 351 1.80 25.34 -27.15
C THR A 351 3.29 25.57 -27.40
N LYS A 352 3.74 25.53 -28.66
CA LYS A 352 5.15 25.69 -29.02
C LYS A 352 5.68 27.08 -28.63
N GLY A 353 6.79 27.14 -27.89
CA GLY A 353 7.38 28.41 -27.46
C GLY A 353 6.62 29.08 -26.31
N LYS A 354 5.86 28.33 -25.51
CA LYS A 354 4.97 28.87 -24.46
C LYS A 354 5.00 28.12 -23.12
N VAL A 355 5.64 26.96 -23.04
CA VAL A 355 5.64 26.10 -21.84
C VAL A 355 6.72 26.56 -20.87
N VAL A 356 6.32 26.88 -19.64
CA VAL A 356 7.18 27.38 -18.57
C VAL A 356 7.24 26.34 -17.46
N ALA A 357 8.44 25.83 -17.15
CA ALA A 357 8.67 25.03 -15.97
C ALA A 357 8.98 25.93 -14.76
N LEU A 358 8.16 25.82 -13.71
CA LEU A 358 8.36 26.51 -12.43
C LEU A 358 8.76 25.52 -11.35
N PHE A 359 9.86 25.79 -10.64
CA PHE A 359 10.36 24.93 -9.57
C PHE A 359 10.16 25.58 -8.20
N SER A 360 9.48 24.88 -7.29
CA SER A 360 9.12 25.41 -5.97
C SER A 360 10.34 25.61 -5.06
N GLY A 361 10.28 26.62 -4.19
CA GLY A 361 11.27 26.88 -3.15
C GLY A 361 10.90 26.28 -1.79
N GLN A 362 11.75 26.49 -0.79
CA GLN A 362 11.45 26.17 0.62
C GLN A 362 10.14 26.82 1.06
N GLY A 363 9.36 26.09 1.86
CA GLY A 363 7.97 26.40 2.20
C GLY A 363 6.94 25.52 1.48
N SER A 364 7.34 24.74 0.46
CA SER A 364 6.46 23.77 -0.21
C SER A 364 6.37 22.40 0.47
N GLN A 365 7.34 22.02 1.29
CA GLN A 365 7.46 20.70 1.92
C GLN A 365 6.28 20.30 2.80
N TYR A 366 6.17 18.99 3.00
CA TYR A 366 5.41 18.31 4.05
C TYR A 366 5.96 16.87 4.19
N MET A 367 5.76 16.23 5.34
CA MET A 367 6.15 14.83 5.54
C MET A 367 5.34 13.90 4.63
N ASN A 368 5.94 12.79 4.18
CA ASN A 368 5.37 11.87 3.19
C ASN A 368 4.99 12.52 1.84
N MET A 369 5.66 13.61 1.46
CA MET A 369 5.34 14.30 0.20
C MET A 369 5.55 13.43 -1.04
N ALA A 370 4.52 13.43 -1.90
CA ALA A 370 4.43 12.62 -3.11
C ALA A 370 4.60 11.09 -2.93
N LYS A 371 4.29 10.55 -1.74
CA LYS A 371 4.50 9.13 -1.37
C LYS A 371 3.94 8.14 -2.40
N GLU A 372 2.74 8.37 -2.92
CA GLU A 372 2.09 7.46 -3.88
C GLU A 372 2.79 7.45 -5.26
N LEU A 373 3.49 8.54 -5.63
CA LEU A 373 4.32 8.55 -6.83
C LEU A 373 5.51 7.59 -6.73
N PHE A 374 6.09 7.40 -5.55
CA PHE A 374 7.17 6.41 -5.37
C PHE A 374 6.67 4.96 -5.49
N PHE A 375 5.40 4.70 -5.15
CA PHE A 375 4.79 3.39 -5.31
C PHE A 375 4.46 3.05 -6.77
N ASN A 376 4.20 4.08 -7.59
CA ASN A 376 3.66 3.92 -8.94
C ASN A 376 4.65 4.24 -10.07
N PHE A 377 5.67 5.06 -9.81
CA PHE A 377 6.68 5.53 -10.79
C PHE A 377 8.11 5.31 -10.26
N PRO A 378 8.81 4.23 -10.68
CA PRO A 378 10.19 3.94 -10.26
C PRO A 378 11.19 5.08 -10.44
N VAL A 379 10.96 5.96 -11.43
CA VAL A 379 11.81 7.13 -11.72
C VAL A 379 11.87 8.15 -10.58
N MET A 380 10.93 8.13 -9.63
CA MET A 380 10.93 8.96 -8.42
C MET A 380 12.03 8.55 -7.41
N ALA A 381 12.41 7.28 -7.38
CA ALA A 381 13.39 6.78 -6.42
C ALA A 381 14.82 7.26 -6.73
N ALA A 382 15.17 7.39 -8.02
CA ALA A 382 16.54 7.69 -8.44
C ALA A 382 17.13 9.04 -7.91
N PRO A 383 16.39 10.17 -7.92
CA PRO A 383 16.83 11.40 -7.24
C PRO A 383 17.14 11.18 -5.75
N PHE A 384 16.31 10.41 -5.05
CA PHE A 384 16.51 10.12 -3.63
C PHE A 384 17.68 9.16 -3.40
N SER A 385 17.83 8.09 -4.19
CA SER A 385 19.01 7.22 -4.16
C SER A 385 20.33 7.98 -4.38
N ALA A 386 20.33 9.04 -5.21
CA ALA A 386 21.49 9.89 -5.42
C ALA A 386 21.75 10.86 -4.26
N LEU A 387 20.69 11.39 -3.63
CA LEU A 387 20.79 12.27 -2.47
C LEU A 387 21.17 11.48 -1.20
N ASP A 388 20.61 10.30 -0.99
CA ASP A 388 20.89 9.42 0.14
C ASP A 388 22.40 9.11 0.22
N LYS A 389 23.06 8.77 -0.90
CA LYS A 389 24.53 8.64 -1.01
C LYS A 389 25.33 9.85 -0.50
N LEU A 390 24.77 11.06 -0.63
CA LEU A 390 25.42 12.30 -0.16
C LEU A 390 25.17 12.54 1.34
N PHE A 391 24.05 12.06 1.87
CA PHE A 391 23.69 12.11 3.29
C PHE A 391 24.35 11.00 4.12
N THR A 392 24.48 9.77 3.58
CA THR A 392 25.18 8.63 4.20
C THR A 392 26.69 8.63 3.94
N GLY A 393 27.15 9.39 2.94
CA GLY A 393 28.57 9.54 2.60
C GLY A 393 29.44 10.09 3.73
N LYS A 394 30.74 9.74 3.71
CA LYS A 394 31.74 10.03 4.77
C LYS A 394 32.14 11.53 4.85
N ASN A 395 31.17 12.40 5.11
CA ASN A 395 31.32 13.86 5.14
C ASN A 395 31.64 14.41 6.56
N GLY A 396 32.37 13.64 7.37
CA GLY A 396 32.83 14.07 8.70
C GLY A 396 31.82 13.95 9.84
N LYS A 397 30.54 13.64 9.55
CA LYS A 397 29.59 13.16 10.55
C LYS A 397 29.96 11.71 10.96
N SER A 398 29.68 11.35 12.22
CA SER A 398 29.81 9.97 12.70
C SER A 398 28.90 9.05 11.88
N ALA A 399 29.30 7.79 11.65
CA ALA A 399 28.42 6.80 11.01
C ALA A 399 27.10 6.63 11.78
N ALA A 400 27.13 6.79 13.10
CA ALA A 400 25.94 6.73 13.97
C ALA A 400 24.98 7.93 13.84
N THR A 401 25.33 8.98 13.08
CA THR A 401 24.46 10.16 12.85
C THR A 401 24.19 10.44 11.37
N ALA A 402 24.60 9.54 10.48
CA ALA A 402 24.37 9.65 9.04
C ALA A 402 23.04 8.95 8.67
N ARG A 403 21.97 9.73 8.51
CA ARG A 403 20.63 9.25 8.14
C ARG A 403 20.32 9.58 6.67
N PRO A 404 19.77 8.64 5.87
CA PRO A 404 19.28 8.92 4.52
C PRO A 404 18.27 10.08 4.49
N LEU A 405 18.23 10.81 3.37
CA LEU A 405 17.24 11.85 3.16
C LEU A 405 15.84 11.26 2.95
N SER A 406 15.77 10.09 2.31
CA SER A 406 14.53 9.30 2.19
C SER A 406 13.89 9.01 3.55
N ASP A 407 14.67 8.66 4.58
CA ASP A 407 14.17 8.42 5.94
C ASP A 407 13.75 9.70 6.68
N LEU A 408 14.06 10.89 6.18
CA LEU A 408 13.56 12.17 6.70
C LEU A 408 12.26 12.60 5.99
N VAL A 409 12.08 12.22 4.72
CA VAL A 409 10.87 12.51 3.94
C VAL A 409 9.77 11.47 4.18
N PHE A 410 10.15 10.21 4.32
CA PHE A 410 9.28 9.05 4.57
C PHE A 410 9.70 8.35 5.86
N PRO A 411 9.63 8.98 7.04
CA PRO A 411 10.15 8.41 8.28
C PRO A 411 9.40 7.13 8.71
N ILE A 412 9.98 6.42 9.68
CA ILE A 412 9.29 5.33 10.40
C ILE A 412 8.08 5.89 11.14
N ALA A 413 7.03 5.09 11.28
CA ALA A 413 5.88 5.46 12.11
C ALA A 413 6.30 5.60 13.59
N VAL A 414 5.69 6.56 14.26
CA VAL A 414 5.86 6.88 15.69
C VAL A 414 4.49 6.90 16.37
N PHE A 415 4.46 6.78 17.69
CA PHE A 415 3.25 6.43 18.44
C PHE A 415 2.86 7.46 19.52
N GLU A 416 3.63 8.55 19.63
CA GLU A 416 3.35 9.71 20.48
C GLU A 416 3.46 11.01 19.64
N ASP A 417 2.66 12.02 19.96
CA ASP A 417 2.57 13.26 19.17
C ASP A 417 3.89 14.06 19.18
N GLU A 418 4.64 14.05 20.29
CA GLU A 418 5.92 14.74 20.40
C GLU A 418 7.00 14.15 19.47
N GLU A 419 6.96 12.83 19.22
CA GLU A 419 7.85 12.18 18.26
C GLU A 419 7.50 12.58 16.82
N LEU A 420 6.20 12.72 16.52
CA LEU A 420 5.69 13.16 15.23
C LEU A 420 6.08 14.63 14.94
N GLU A 421 5.94 15.51 15.94
CA GLU A 421 6.42 16.88 15.88
C GLU A 421 7.94 16.95 15.70
N ALA A 422 8.71 16.09 16.38
CA ALA A 422 10.15 16.01 16.22
C ALA A 422 10.55 15.56 14.80
N GLN A 423 9.90 14.55 14.22
CA GLN A 423 10.14 14.12 12.83
C GLN A 423 9.83 15.24 11.83
N GLN A 424 8.68 15.89 12.00
CA GLN A 424 8.25 17.04 11.21
C GLN A 424 9.27 18.19 11.30
N ALA A 425 9.79 18.50 12.49
CA ALA A 425 10.81 19.51 12.70
C ALA A 425 12.15 19.15 12.03
N GLN A 426 12.60 17.89 12.12
CA GLN A 426 13.81 17.41 11.46
C GLN A 426 13.74 17.56 9.92
N LEU A 427 12.60 17.28 9.31
CA LEU A 427 12.40 17.52 7.87
C LEU A 427 12.37 19.02 7.51
N GLN A 428 11.90 19.88 8.42
CA GLN A 428 11.83 21.33 8.20
C GLN A 428 13.19 22.05 8.28
N LEU A 429 14.22 21.41 8.87
CA LEU A 429 15.59 21.92 8.87
C LEU A 429 16.07 22.21 7.44
N THR A 430 16.68 23.38 7.26
CA THR A 430 16.96 23.94 5.94
C THR A 430 17.90 23.06 5.12
N GLU A 431 18.83 22.39 5.80
CA GLU A 431 19.79 21.46 5.24
C GLU A 431 19.20 20.15 4.71
N ASN A 432 18.00 19.79 5.17
CA ASN A 432 17.25 18.60 4.76
C ASN A 432 16.18 18.98 3.72
N VAL A 433 15.44 20.07 3.97
CA VAL A 433 14.27 20.44 3.17
C VAL A 433 14.60 20.87 1.74
N GLN A 434 15.73 21.56 1.53
CA GLN A 434 16.14 22.03 0.20
C GLN A 434 16.46 20.86 -0.75
N PRO A 435 17.37 19.92 -0.41
CA PRO A 435 17.57 18.74 -1.24
C PRO A 435 16.31 17.87 -1.36
N ALA A 436 15.48 17.77 -0.32
CA ALA A 436 14.23 16.99 -0.39
C ALA A 436 13.25 17.53 -1.44
N ILE A 437 13.00 18.85 -1.44
CA ILE A 437 12.20 19.52 -2.49
C ILE A 437 12.83 19.31 -3.86
N GLY A 438 14.17 19.45 -3.95
CA GLY A 438 14.92 19.25 -5.19
C GLY A 438 14.82 17.85 -5.78
N GLY A 439 14.76 16.81 -4.94
CA GLY A 439 14.54 15.42 -5.35
C GLY A 439 13.13 15.19 -5.90
N ILE A 440 12.10 15.70 -5.22
CA ILE A 440 10.69 15.62 -5.67
C ILE A 440 10.49 16.35 -7.01
N SER A 441 10.99 17.58 -7.12
CA SER A 441 10.93 18.37 -8.35
C SER A 441 11.65 17.69 -9.52
N ALA A 442 12.77 17.01 -9.27
CA ALA A 442 13.49 16.25 -10.29
C ALA A 442 12.72 14.99 -10.75
N GLY A 443 12.13 14.24 -9.81
CA GLY A 443 11.28 13.08 -10.11
C GLY A 443 10.04 13.46 -10.93
N LEU A 444 9.34 14.52 -10.54
CA LEU A 444 8.19 15.06 -11.28
C LEU A 444 8.57 15.50 -12.71
N LEU A 445 9.72 16.16 -12.89
CA LEU A 445 10.20 16.56 -14.23
C LEU A 445 10.58 15.35 -15.09
N ARG A 446 11.17 14.30 -14.49
CA ARG A 446 11.46 13.03 -15.16
C ARG A 446 10.18 12.37 -15.68
N ILE A 447 9.17 12.17 -14.83
CA ILE A 447 7.87 11.61 -15.28
C ILE A 447 7.26 12.42 -16.42
N ALA A 448 7.24 13.75 -16.30
CA ALA A 448 6.68 14.60 -17.34
C ALA A 448 7.47 14.52 -18.67
N ARG A 449 8.81 14.43 -18.61
CA ARG A 449 9.68 14.25 -19.79
C ARG A 449 9.53 12.90 -20.45
N ASP A 450 9.41 11.83 -19.66
CA ASP A 450 9.14 10.47 -20.16
C ASP A 450 7.76 10.41 -20.85
N ALA A 451 6.80 11.20 -20.36
CA ALA A 451 5.52 11.45 -21.01
C ALA A 451 5.59 12.41 -22.22
N GLY A 452 6.78 12.89 -22.62
CA GLY A 452 6.98 13.72 -23.82
C GLY A 452 6.91 15.23 -23.61
N LEU A 453 6.93 15.73 -22.37
CA LEU A 453 6.91 17.17 -22.09
C LEU A 453 8.15 17.87 -22.65
N GLN A 454 7.92 18.85 -23.51
CA GLN A 454 8.91 19.86 -23.91
C GLN A 454 8.64 21.15 -23.14
N ILE A 455 9.71 21.78 -22.66
CA ILE A 455 9.68 23.03 -21.91
C ILE A 455 10.41 24.10 -22.72
N ASP A 456 9.85 25.31 -22.82
CA ASP A 456 10.39 26.41 -23.60
C ASP A 456 11.09 27.46 -22.72
N PHE A 457 10.70 27.56 -21.44
CA PHE A 457 11.26 28.45 -20.43
C PHE A 457 11.40 27.70 -19.10
N ALA A 458 12.34 28.13 -18.26
CA ALA A 458 12.44 27.68 -16.87
C ALA A 458 12.64 28.84 -15.89
N ALA A 459 12.05 28.72 -14.71
CA ALA A 459 12.21 29.63 -13.58
C ALA A 459 11.97 28.85 -12.29
N GLY A 460 12.34 29.41 -11.15
CA GLY A 460 12.06 28.76 -9.87
C GLY A 460 12.33 29.68 -8.70
N HIS A 461 11.59 29.51 -7.62
CA HIS A 461 11.64 30.44 -6.48
C HIS A 461 12.74 30.05 -5.52
N SER A 462 13.70 30.93 -5.28
CA SER A 462 14.78 30.76 -4.29
C SER A 462 15.61 29.49 -4.53
N PHE A 463 15.27 28.38 -3.89
CA PHE A 463 15.92 27.09 -4.15
C PHE A 463 15.64 26.60 -5.58
N GLY A 464 14.41 26.82 -6.07
CA GLY A 464 13.99 26.36 -7.39
C GLY A 464 14.80 26.93 -8.57
N GLU A 465 15.49 28.06 -8.42
CA GLU A 465 16.36 28.60 -9.48
C GLU A 465 17.52 27.63 -9.80
N LEU A 466 18.04 26.92 -8.78
CA LEU A 466 19.05 25.87 -8.98
C LEU A 466 18.47 24.70 -9.79
N THR A 467 17.24 24.29 -9.49
CA THR A 467 16.51 23.25 -10.25
C THR A 467 16.16 23.71 -11.67
N ALA A 468 15.85 25.00 -11.88
CA ALA A 468 15.60 25.58 -13.19
C ALA A 468 16.84 25.56 -14.09
N LEU A 469 18.02 25.84 -13.52
CA LEU A 469 19.31 25.73 -14.22
C LEU A 469 19.63 24.28 -14.62
N TRP A 470 19.38 23.31 -13.73
CA TRP A 470 19.46 21.87 -14.06
C TRP A 470 18.47 21.48 -15.17
N ALA A 471 17.21 21.88 -15.05
CA ALA A 471 16.16 21.59 -16.03
C ALA A 471 16.53 22.12 -17.43
N ALA A 472 17.17 23.29 -17.52
CA ALA A 472 17.66 23.86 -18.77
C ALA A 472 19.01 23.29 -19.27
N GLY A 473 19.56 22.26 -18.63
CA GLY A 473 20.81 21.61 -19.03
C GLY A 473 22.08 22.41 -18.74
N VAL A 474 22.00 23.46 -17.90
CA VAL A 474 23.18 24.22 -17.46
C VAL A 474 24.05 23.36 -16.54
N ILE A 475 23.42 22.61 -15.63
CA ILE A 475 24.07 21.78 -14.60
C ILE A 475 23.74 20.31 -14.90
N ALA A 476 24.74 19.43 -14.81
CA ALA A 476 24.55 17.98 -14.96
C ALA A 476 23.75 17.39 -13.78
N GLU A 477 23.10 16.24 -13.95
CA GLU A 477 22.18 15.69 -12.95
C GLU A 477 22.86 15.34 -11.62
N ASP A 478 23.99 14.61 -11.63
CA ASP A 478 24.75 14.32 -10.41
C ASP A 478 25.28 15.59 -9.73
N ASP A 479 25.67 16.60 -10.51
CA ASP A 479 26.18 17.88 -10.00
C ASP A 479 25.05 18.73 -9.41
N TYR A 480 23.82 18.61 -9.92
CA TYR A 480 22.63 19.24 -9.34
C TYR A 480 22.34 18.66 -7.95
N TYR A 481 22.38 17.33 -7.76
CA TYR A 481 22.18 16.73 -6.43
C TYR A 481 23.29 17.14 -5.45
N LYS A 482 24.57 17.18 -5.89
CA LYS A 482 25.68 17.72 -5.09
C LYS A 482 25.46 19.17 -4.69
N LEU A 483 25.01 20.03 -5.60
CA LEU A 483 24.73 21.44 -5.29
C LEU A 483 23.49 21.60 -4.39
N ALA A 484 22.45 20.79 -4.57
CA ALA A 484 21.26 20.82 -3.72
C ALA A 484 21.60 20.44 -2.27
N TYR A 485 22.38 19.37 -2.08
CA TYR A 485 22.95 18.97 -0.79
C TYR A 485 23.84 20.08 -0.22
N ALA A 486 24.84 20.55 -0.98
CA ALA A 486 25.80 21.54 -0.50
C ALA A 486 25.16 22.89 -0.15
N ARG A 487 24.11 23.30 -0.89
CA ARG A 487 23.31 24.50 -0.57
C ARG A 487 22.56 24.33 0.74
N GLY A 488 21.93 23.17 0.94
CA GLY A 488 21.27 22.82 2.19
C GLY A 488 22.25 22.89 3.36
N GLN A 489 23.34 22.11 3.32
CA GLN A 489 24.32 22.06 4.41
C GLN A 489 24.97 23.44 4.68
N ALA A 490 25.19 24.26 3.64
CA ALA A 490 25.71 25.62 3.82
C ALA A 490 24.71 26.56 4.52
N MET A 491 23.40 26.33 4.34
CA MET A 491 22.31 27.14 4.89
C MET A 491 21.86 26.73 6.30
N ALA A 492 22.48 25.70 6.88
CA ALA A 492 22.34 25.42 8.31
C ALA A 492 22.71 26.67 9.14
N ALA A 493 22.03 26.87 10.26
CA ALA A 493 22.44 27.88 11.23
C ALA A 493 23.78 27.45 11.87
N PRO A 494 24.71 28.38 12.16
CA PRO A 494 25.86 28.09 13.01
C PRO A 494 25.42 27.60 14.40
N ASP A 495 26.22 26.74 15.03
CA ASP A 495 25.99 26.23 16.40
C ASP A 495 26.19 27.30 17.51
N ASP A 496 26.29 28.58 17.15
CA ASP A 496 26.51 29.72 18.05
C ASP A 496 25.16 30.27 18.54
N PRO A 497 24.82 30.16 19.84
CA PRO A 497 23.53 30.61 20.37
C PRO A 497 23.28 32.12 20.24
N ASP A 498 24.34 32.92 20.12
CA ASP A 498 24.25 34.39 19.99
C ASP A 498 24.20 34.84 18.51
N PHE A 499 24.25 33.90 17.55
CA PHE A 499 24.16 34.21 16.12
C PHE A 499 22.72 34.48 15.66
N ASP A 500 22.34 35.75 15.52
CA ASP A 500 21.08 36.12 14.86
C ASP A 500 21.18 35.88 13.35
N ALA A 501 20.75 34.68 12.92
CA ALA A 501 20.55 34.34 11.52
C ALA A 501 19.44 35.20 10.84
N GLY A 502 18.71 35.99 11.62
CA GLY A 502 17.60 36.84 11.20
C GLY A 502 16.27 36.09 11.07
N SER A 503 15.19 36.85 10.93
CA SER A 503 13.83 36.34 10.77
C SER A 503 13.24 36.77 9.43
N MET A 504 12.15 36.12 8.98
CA MET A 504 11.37 36.53 7.81
C MET A 504 9.89 36.75 8.14
N LEU A 505 9.28 37.74 7.48
CA LEU A 505 7.90 38.17 7.69
C LEU A 505 7.17 38.31 6.34
N ALA A 506 6.14 37.50 6.12
CA ALA A 506 5.26 37.66 4.97
C ALA A 506 4.25 38.79 5.22
N VAL A 507 4.21 39.76 4.31
CA VAL A 507 3.26 40.88 4.29
C VAL A 507 2.29 40.66 3.13
N MET A 508 1.00 40.66 3.43
CA MET A 508 -0.08 40.38 2.48
C MET A 508 -1.09 41.53 2.45
N GLY A 509 -1.59 41.85 1.25
CA GLY A 509 -2.55 42.93 1.01
C GLY A 509 -2.04 43.97 0.01
N LYS A 510 -2.44 45.23 0.17
CA LYS A 510 -2.02 46.35 -0.68
C LYS A 510 -0.62 46.85 -0.32
N VAL A 511 0.40 46.18 -0.88
CA VAL A 511 1.82 46.43 -0.57
C VAL A 511 2.45 47.57 -1.38
N GLU A 512 1.67 48.34 -2.14
CA GLU A 512 2.18 49.41 -3.01
C GLU A 512 2.87 50.56 -2.24
N LYS A 513 2.57 50.72 -0.95
CA LYS A 513 3.21 51.69 -0.04
C LYS A 513 4.25 51.09 0.90
N LEU A 514 4.50 49.78 0.81
CA LEU A 514 5.34 49.07 1.77
C LEU A 514 6.79 49.59 1.75
N GLU A 515 7.29 50.07 0.61
CA GLU A 515 8.62 50.71 0.53
C GLU A 515 8.70 52.01 1.35
N GLU A 516 7.64 52.83 1.36
CA GLU A 516 7.57 54.05 2.19
C GLU A 516 7.54 53.67 3.69
N ASP A 517 6.70 52.68 4.05
CA ASP A 517 6.51 52.22 5.42
C ASP A 517 7.73 51.51 6.03
N LEU A 518 8.69 51.05 5.21
CA LEU A 518 9.94 50.44 5.66
C LEU A 518 11.09 51.43 5.85
N THR A 519 10.91 52.71 5.52
CA THR A 519 11.94 53.74 5.81
C THR A 519 12.23 53.90 7.30
N GLU A 520 11.31 53.45 8.16
CA GLU A 520 11.46 53.34 9.62
C GLU A 520 12.40 52.18 10.06
N PHE A 521 12.72 51.23 9.18
CA PHE A 521 13.44 49.97 9.48
C PHE A 521 14.59 49.71 8.49
N PRO A 522 15.74 50.42 8.60
CA PRO A 522 16.80 50.42 7.58
C PRO A 522 17.47 49.06 7.35
N ASP A 523 17.49 48.18 8.35
CA ASP A 523 18.09 46.84 8.28
C ASP A 523 17.09 45.74 7.84
N VAL A 524 15.84 46.11 7.54
CA VAL A 524 14.80 45.20 7.02
C VAL A 524 14.68 45.37 5.50
N VAL A 525 14.95 44.30 4.75
CA VAL A 525 14.91 44.30 3.28
C VAL A 525 13.75 43.47 2.71
N MET A 526 13.28 43.83 1.52
CA MET A 526 12.33 43.01 0.77
C MET A 526 13.04 41.81 0.12
N ALA A 527 13.13 40.71 0.86
CA ALA A 527 13.78 39.47 0.42
C ALA A 527 13.02 38.74 -0.70
N ASN A 528 11.69 38.76 -0.73
CA ASN A 528 10.92 38.17 -1.83
C ASN A 528 9.78 39.09 -2.29
N LEU A 529 9.83 39.51 -3.56
CA LEU A 529 8.80 40.29 -4.24
C LEU A 529 7.89 39.33 -5.03
N ASN A 530 6.98 38.66 -4.31
CA ASN A 530 6.23 37.52 -4.84
C ASN A 530 5.06 37.92 -5.75
N SER A 531 4.29 38.96 -5.41
CA SER A 531 3.19 39.48 -6.24
C SER A 531 2.80 40.90 -5.84
N LYS A 532 1.85 41.51 -6.57
CA LYS A 532 1.21 42.79 -6.17
C LYS A 532 0.49 42.71 -4.81
N LYS A 533 0.27 41.51 -4.27
CA LYS A 533 -0.45 41.26 -3.01
C LYS A 533 0.37 40.60 -1.92
N GLN A 534 1.64 40.28 -2.17
CA GLN A 534 2.51 39.58 -1.22
C GLN A 534 3.98 39.94 -1.43
N VAL A 535 4.61 40.38 -0.35
CA VAL A 535 6.05 40.59 -0.21
C VAL A 535 6.52 39.84 1.04
N VAL A 536 7.76 39.35 1.03
CA VAL A 536 8.40 38.80 2.24
C VAL A 536 9.57 39.70 2.61
N LEU A 537 9.56 40.16 3.85
CA LEU A 537 10.60 40.94 4.48
C LEU A 537 11.58 40.02 5.22
N ALA A 538 12.83 40.43 5.31
CA ALA A 538 13.86 39.73 6.06
C ALA A 538 14.88 40.72 6.63
N GLY A 539 15.43 40.40 7.79
CA GLY A 539 16.36 41.25 8.53
C GLY A 539 16.65 40.69 9.92
N PRO A 540 17.34 41.46 10.79
CA PRO A 540 17.58 41.07 12.17
C PRO A 540 16.28 40.72 12.89
N THR A 541 16.32 39.74 13.79
CA THR A 541 15.13 39.20 14.44
C THR A 541 14.40 40.26 15.27
N ALA A 542 15.13 41.17 15.93
CA ALA A 542 14.56 42.28 16.68
C ALA A 542 13.82 43.29 15.78
N ASP A 543 14.37 43.63 14.61
CA ASP A 543 13.80 44.62 13.71
C ASP A 543 12.60 44.07 12.95
N ILE A 544 12.61 42.77 12.62
CA ILE A 544 11.46 42.07 12.05
C ILE A 544 10.28 42.01 13.03
N LEU A 545 10.53 41.92 14.34
CA LEU A 545 9.47 41.99 15.36
C LEU A 545 8.89 43.42 15.47
N GLN A 546 9.73 44.45 15.45
CA GLN A 546 9.27 45.85 15.43
C GLN A 546 8.47 46.17 14.15
N ALA A 547 8.96 45.74 12.98
CA ALA A 547 8.28 45.89 11.70
C ALA A 547 6.94 45.12 11.66
N HIS A 548 6.87 43.92 12.26
CA HIS A 548 5.61 43.19 12.41
C HIS A 548 4.56 44.02 13.16
N ASP A 549 4.90 44.58 14.32
CA ASP A 549 3.94 45.33 15.14
C ASP A 549 3.54 46.67 14.50
N ALA A 550 4.49 47.38 13.88
CA ALA A 550 4.23 48.63 13.15
C ALA A 550 3.34 48.41 11.93
N LEU A 551 3.65 47.41 11.08
CA LEU A 551 2.84 47.10 9.89
C LEU A 551 1.44 46.58 10.27
N LYS A 552 1.34 45.80 11.36
CA LYS A 552 0.05 45.36 11.91
C LYS A 552 -0.79 46.53 12.41
N ALA A 553 -0.18 47.54 13.05
CA ALA A 553 -0.86 48.78 13.43
C ALA A 553 -1.32 49.59 12.20
N LYS A 554 -0.52 49.62 11.12
CA LYS A 554 -0.87 50.16 9.80
C LYS A 554 -1.89 49.29 9.02
N LYS A 555 -2.42 48.23 9.63
CA LYS A 555 -3.44 47.28 9.11
C LYS A 555 -3.01 46.43 7.91
N TYR A 556 -1.72 46.17 7.75
CA TYR A 556 -1.24 45.08 6.90
C TYR A 556 -1.55 43.72 7.52
N THR A 557 -1.83 42.70 6.69
CA THR A 557 -1.87 41.31 7.15
C THR A 557 -0.44 40.77 7.16
N VAL A 558 0.12 40.57 8.34
CA VAL A 558 1.51 40.12 8.52
C VAL A 558 1.58 38.76 9.22
N VAL A 559 2.50 37.90 8.76
CA VAL A 559 2.68 36.53 9.26
C VAL A 559 4.18 36.21 9.35
N LYS A 560 4.69 35.92 10.56
CA LYS A 560 6.09 35.46 10.74
C LYS A 560 6.24 34.08 10.08
N LEU A 561 7.29 33.91 9.29
CA LEU A 561 7.54 32.64 8.62
C LEU A 561 8.35 31.69 9.54
N PRO A 562 8.00 30.39 9.60
CA PRO A 562 8.77 29.39 10.33
C PRO A 562 10.01 28.99 9.49
N VAL A 563 11.03 29.84 9.52
CA VAL A 563 12.31 29.66 8.82
C VAL A 563 13.47 29.91 9.77
N SER A 564 14.60 29.25 9.51
CA SER A 564 15.80 29.29 10.37
C SER A 564 16.66 30.55 10.18
N ALA A 565 16.40 31.38 9.17
CA ALA A 565 17.23 32.54 8.85
C ALA A 565 16.48 33.59 7.99
N ALA A 566 17.01 34.81 7.95
CA ALA A 566 16.70 35.86 6.99
C ALA A 566 17.33 35.57 5.62
N PHE A 567 16.78 34.61 4.88
CA PHE A 567 17.27 34.26 3.53
C PHE A 567 17.19 35.46 2.57
N HIS A 568 18.10 35.51 1.58
CA HIS A 568 18.22 36.60 0.58
C HIS A 568 18.60 37.96 1.20
N THR A 569 19.42 37.91 2.24
CA THR A 569 20.00 39.08 2.91
C THR A 569 21.49 38.87 3.20
N PRO A 570 22.25 39.91 3.58
CA PRO A 570 23.63 39.76 4.06
C PRO A 570 23.79 38.85 5.29
N LEU A 571 22.74 38.60 6.08
CA LEU A 571 22.79 37.78 7.31
C LEU A 571 23.12 36.31 7.03
N VAL A 572 22.74 35.78 5.85
CA VAL A 572 23.17 34.44 5.40
C VAL A 572 24.52 34.43 4.68
N GLY A 573 25.37 35.45 4.95
CA GLY A 573 26.73 35.56 4.42
C GLY A 573 27.68 34.44 4.86
N HIS A 574 27.37 33.74 5.97
CA HIS A 574 28.11 32.55 6.41
C HIS A 574 27.96 31.41 5.40
N ALA A 575 26.76 31.23 4.84
CA ALA A 575 26.41 30.19 3.87
C ALA A 575 26.98 30.47 2.46
N GLN A 576 27.24 31.75 2.13
CA GLN A 576 27.63 32.13 0.77
C GLN A 576 29.00 31.60 0.35
N LYS A 577 30.02 31.70 1.22
CA LYS A 577 31.38 31.27 0.87
C LYS A 577 31.46 29.74 0.68
N PRO A 578 30.87 28.90 1.56
CA PRO A 578 30.78 27.45 1.34
C PRO A 578 30.02 27.09 0.05
N PHE A 579 28.85 27.68 -0.20
CA PHE A 579 28.06 27.33 -1.39
C PHE A 579 28.73 27.79 -2.68
N ALA A 580 29.35 28.98 -2.72
CA ALA A 580 30.14 29.44 -3.85
C ALA A 580 31.35 28.52 -4.14
N LYS A 581 31.97 27.92 -3.11
CA LYS A 581 33.02 26.90 -3.30
C LYS A 581 32.46 25.64 -3.97
N ALA A 582 31.27 25.18 -3.58
CA ALA A 582 30.60 24.06 -4.23
C ALA A 582 30.25 24.38 -5.70
N ILE A 583 29.65 25.55 -5.98
CA ILE A 583 29.35 26.03 -7.33
C ILE A 583 30.59 26.04 -8.25
N ARG A 584 31.76 26.38 -7.73
CA ARG A 584 33.03 26.37 -8.50
C ARG A 584 33.58 24.98 -8.79
N SER A 585 33.16 23.96 -8.03
CA SER A 585 33.61 22.57 -8.20
C SER A 585 32.86 21.79 -9.29
N VAL A 586 31.70 22.30 -9.75
CA VAL A 586 30.88 21.65 -10.78
C VAL A 586 30.95 22.38 -12.12
N LYS A 587 30.60 21.67 -13.20
CA LYS A 587 30.66 22.22 -14.57
C LYS A 587 29.35 22.91 -14.95
N PHE A 588 29.45 24.16 -15.41
CA PHE A 588 28.35 24.90 -16.02
C PHE A 588 28.43 24.84 -17.55
N ASN A 589 27.29 24.62 -18.20
CA ASN A 589 27.12 24.61 -19.65
C ASN A 589 26.27 25.81 -20.11
N LYS A 590 26.13 26.00 -21.43
CA LYS A 590 25.17 26.98 -21.96
C LYS A 590 23.72 26.47 -21.71
N PRO A 591 22.76 27.34 -21.36
CA PRO A 591 21.37 26.94 -21.24
C PRO A 591 20.81 26.50 -22.59
N GLN A 592 20.00 25.43 -22.59
CA GLN A 592 19.29 24.94 -23.78
C GLN A 592 17.99 25.73 -24.02
N ILE A 593 17.41 26.27 -22.96
CA ILE A 593 16.21 27.11 -22.92
C ILE A 593 16.46 28.32 -22.00
N PRO A 594 15.80 29.47 -22.18
CA PRO A 594 15.94 30.60 -21.27
C PRO A 594 15.56 30.23 -19.83
N VAL A 595 16.51 30.43 -18.91
CA VAL A 595 16.28 30.39 -17.45
C VAL A 595 16.22 31.82 -16.96
N TYR A 596 15.20 32.19 -16.20
CA TYR A 596 15.14 33.51 -15.57
C TYR A 596 15.78 33.47 -14.19
N SER A 597 16.39 34.59 -13.79
CA SER A 597 17.07 34.71 -12.50
C SER A 597 16.28 35.56 -11.53
N ASN A 598 16.08 35.06 -10.30
CA ASN A 598 15.37 35.77 -9.24
C ASN A 598 15.99 37.14 -8.95
N ALA A 599 17.32 37.28 -9.02
CA ALA A 599 18.02 38.52 -8.66
C ALA A 599 17.86 39.65 -9.70
N THR A 600 17.70 39.30 -10.99
CA THR A 600 17.65 40.27 -12.09
C THR A 600 16.30 40.35 -12.79
N ALA A 601 15.39 39.41 -12.49
CA ALA A 601 14.13 39.16 -13.19
C ALA A 601 14.27 38.90 -14.71
N LYS A 602 15.48 38.68 -15.22
CA LYS A 602 15.79 38.54 -16.64
C LYS A 602 16.38 37.16 -16.94
N ALA A 603 16.33 36.77 -18.21
CA ALA A 603 16.97 35.56 -18.68
C ALA A 603 18.49 35.60 -18.45
N TYR A 604 19.04 34.49 -17.96
CA TYR A 604 20.47 34.26 -17.81
C TYR A 604 21.21 34.41 -19.16
N PRO A 605 22.39 35.06 -19.19
CA PRO A 605 23.20 35.15 -20.40
C PRO A 605 23.75 33.76 -20.79
N ALA A 606 23.95 33.52 -22.08
CA ALA A 606 24.43 32.23 -22.60
C ALA A 606 25.84 31.80 -22.13
N THR A 607 26.59 32.70 -21.48
CA THR A 607 27.96 32.44 -21.02
C THR A 607 27.98 31.75 -19.66
N ALA A 608 28.31 30.45 -19.65
CA ALA A 608 28.36 29.60 -18.46
C ALA A 608 29.10 30.23 -17.24
N LYS A 609 30.24 30.89 -17.46
CA LYS A 609 31.01 31.57 -16.39
C LYS A 609 30.24 32.74 -15.75
N THR A 610 29.40 33.44 -16.52
CA THR A 610 28.56 34.53 -16.02
C THR A 610 27.39 33.98 -15.20
N ILE A 611 26.76 32.89 -15.66
CA ILE A 611 25.73 32.16 -14.92
C ILE A 611 26.28 31.69 -13.57
N GLN A 612 27.44 31.02 -13.58
CA GLN A 612 28.13 30.54 -12.38
C GLN A 612 28.38 31.70 -11.39
N LYS A 613 28.95 32.82 -11.86
CA LYS A 613 29.23 33.99 -11.02
C LYS A 613 27.96 34.64 -10.44
N GLN A 614 26.86 34.67 -11.20
CA GLN A 614 25.57 35.17 -10.72
C GLN A 614 24.98 34.23 -9.65
N LEU A 615 25.04 32.91 -9.86
CA LEU A 615 24.57 31.93 -8.89
C LEU A 615 25.38 31.94 -7.59
N GLU A 616 26.69 32.23 -7.64
CA GLU A 616 27.52 32.38 -6.43
C GLU A 616 27.01 33.47 -5.47
N SER A 617 26.35 34.52 -5.96
CA SER A 617 25.76 35.57 -5.11
C SER A 617 24.26 35.39 -4.87
N HIS A 618 23.60 34.45 -5.55
CA HIS A 618 22.14 34.24 -5.56
C HIS A 618 21.48 34.40 -4.19
N ILE A 619 22.01 33.69 -3.19
CA ILE A 619 21.43 33.56 -1.85
C ILE A 619 21.49 34.84 -0.99
N LEU A 620 22.18 35.88 -1.47
CA LEU A 620 22.26 37.21 -0.84
C LEU A 620 21.38 38.26 -1.55
N ASN A 621 20.75 37.91 -2.68
CA ASN A 621 20.01 38.85 -3.52
C ASN A 621 18.49 38.61 -3.39
N SER A 622 17.71 39.67 -3.30
CA SER A 622 16.23 39.58 -3.28
C SER A 622 15.66 38.80 -4.47
N VAL A 623 14.60 38.05 -4.22
CA VAL A 623 13.86 37.26 -5.22
C VAL A 623 12.76 38.08 -5.85
N ARG A 624 12.96 38.52 -7.10
CA ARG A 624 12.04 39.35 -7.89
C ARG A 624 11.01 38.52 -8.67
N PHE A 625 10.40 37.52 -8.00
CA PHE A 625 9.57 36.50 -8.65
C PHE A 625 8.39 37.08 -9.45
N ARG A 626 7.76 38.15 -8.96
CA ARG A 626 6.70 38.86 -9.70
C ARG A 626 7.17 39.30 -11.09
N GLU A 627 8.27 40.04 -11.13
CA GLU A 627 8.82 40.63 -12.35
C GLU A 627 9.40 39.56 -13.28
N GLU A 628 9.95 38.48 -12.71
CA GLU A 628 10.38 37.29 -13.44
C GLU A 628 9.22 36.63 -14.20
N ILE A 629 8.06 36.43 -13.56
CA ILE A 629 6.86 35.89 -14.22
C ILE A 629 6.28 36.90 -15.24
N GLU A 630 6.22 38.19 -14.91
CA GLU A 630 5.80 39.25 -15.84
C GLU A 630 6.69 39.27 -17.11
N ASN A 631 8.01 39.12 -16.97
CA ASN A 631 8.96 39.09 -18.08
C ASN A 631 8.90 37.79 -18.90
N ILE A 632 8.69 36.63 -18.27
CA ILE A 632 8.45 35.35 -18.98
C ILE A 632 7.17 35.43 -19.81
N HIS A 633 6.11 36.03 -19.28
CA HIS A 633 4.86 36.23 -20.00
C HIS A 633 5.04 37.16 -21.21
N GLN A 634 5.74 38.28 -21.03
CA GLN A 634 6.13 39.19 -22.14
C GLN A 634 6.96 38.47 -23.22
N ALA A 635 7.83 37.53 -22.82
CA ALA A 635 8.63 36.72 -23.75
C ALA A 635 7.84 35.61 -24.48
N GLY A 636 6.55 35.42 -24.17
CA GLY A 636 5.66 34.46 -24.84
C GLY A 636 5.21 33.27 -23.99
N GLY A 637 5.71 33.13 -22.75
CA GLY A 637 5.26 32.11 -21.82
C GLY A 637 3.77 32.23 -21.50
N ARG A 638 3.01 31.13 -21.58
CA ARG A 638 1.57 31.09 -21.27
C ARG A 638 1.16 29.93 -20.38
N ILE A 639 1.88 28.80 -20.44
CA ILE A 639 1.50 27.57 -19.75
C ILE A 639 2.52 27.29 -18.65
N PHE A 640 2.18 27.66 -17.42
CA PHE A 640 3.05 27.58 -16.25
C PHE A 640 2.80 26.26 -15.51
N ILE A 641 3.81 25.39 -15.48
CA ILE A 641 3.76 24.07 -14.85
C ILE A 641 4.63 24.07 -13.61
N GLU A 642 4.03 23.88 -12.43
CA GLU A 642 4.75 23.83 -11.15
C GLU A 642 5.20 22.40 -10.81
N PHE A 643 6.51 22.23 -10.76
CA PHE A 643 7.26 21.04 -10.35
C PHE A 643 7.70 21.19 -8.90
N GLY A 644 6.87 20.72 -7.98
CA GLY A 644 7.20 20.67 -6.57
C GLY A 644 6.10 20.04 -5.73
N PRO A 645 6.29 19.95 -4.40
CA PRO A 645 5.39 19.23 -3.52
C PRO A 645 3.98 19.83 -3.38
N LYS A 646 3.76 21.12 -3.60
CA LYS A 646 2.41 21.74 -3.52
C LYS A 646 2.25 22.95 -4.43
N ASN A 647 1.01 23.46 -4.58
CA ASN A 647 0.65 24.58 -5.46
C ASN A 647 1.01 25.99 -4.95
N VAL A 648 2.29 26.25 -4.60
CA VAL A 648 2.70 27.58 -4.11
C VAL A 648 2.83 28.57 -5.27
N LEU A 649 3.64 28.23 -6.28
CA LEU A 649 4.00 29.13 -7.36
C LEU A 649 2.85 29.37 -8.33
N THR A 650 2.01 28.36 -8.59
CA THR A 650 0.77 28.51 -9.36
C THR A 650 -0.15 29.57 -8.76
N LYS A 651 -0.37 29.56 -7.44
CA LYS A 651 -1.12 30.62 -6.73
C LYS A 651 -0.45 31.99 -6.80
N LEU A 652 0.89 32.05 -6.89
CA LEU A 652 1.58 33.32 -7.12
C LEU A 652 1.38 33.80 -8.55
N VAL A 653 1.53 32.94 -9.57
CA VAL A 653 1.23 33.23 -10.98
C VAL A 653 -0.19 33.77 -11.13
N ASP A 654 -1.19 33.14 -10.50
CA ASP A 654 -2.59 33.60 -10.52
C ASP A 654 -2.74 35.04 -10.00
N ASN A 655 -1.96 35.44 -8.98
CA ASN A 655 -1.97 36.79 -8.41
C ASN A 655 -1.13 37.80 -9.21
N ILE A 656 -0.13 37.35 -9.96
CA ILE A 656 0.74 38.19 -10.80
C ILE A 656 0.05 38.53 -12.12
N LEU A 657 -0.43 37.49 -12.84
CA LEU A 657 -1.00 37.57 -14.18
C LEU A 657 -2.54 37.72 -14.18
N SER A 658 -3.14 38.08 -13.04
CA SER A 658 -4.58 38.32 -12.93
C SER A 658 -5.06 39.37 -13.95
N GLY A 659 -5.83 38.93 -14.95
CA GLY A 659 -6.34 39.76 -16.05
C GLY A 659 -5.66 39.53 -17.40
N GLU A 660 -4.55 38.77 -17.42
CA GLU A 660 -3.82 38.39 -18.63
C GLU A 660 -4.22 36.99 -19.13
N GLU A 661 -3.86 36.65 -20.38
CA GLU A 661 -3.96 35.29 -20.90
C GLU A 661 -2.83 34.41 -20.30
N TYR A 662 -3.16 33.41 -19.49
CA TYR A 662 -2.22 32.40 -19.00
C TYR A 662 -2.97 31.12 -18.55
N THR A 663 -2.23 30.06 -18.25
CA THR A 663 -2.77 28.88 -17.55
C THR A 663 -1.73 28.33 -16.58
N ALA A 664 -2.13 28.08 -15.35
CA ALA A 664 -1.29 27.51 -14.29
C ALA A 664 -1.72 26.06 -13.95
N VAL A 665 -0.75 25.15 -13.78
CA VAL A 665 -0.96 23.74 -13.41
C VAL A 665 0.12 23.29 -12.43
N ALA A 666 -0.26 22.84 -11.23
CA ALA A 666 0.66 22.19 -10.30
C ALA A 666 0.53 20.68 -10.42
N LEU A 667 1.66 19.95 -10.45
CA LEU A 667 1.63 18.49 -10.61
C LEU A 667 1.25 17.73 -9.33
N ASN A 668 1.27 18.41 -8.18
CA ASN A 668 0.79 17.89 -6.90
C ASN A 668 0.06 19.02 -6.17
N GLU A 669 -1.19 19.34 -6.52
CA GLU A 669 -1.83 20.59 -6.07
C GLU A 669 -2.20 20.63 -4.58
N ASN A 670 -2.41 19.50 -3.92
CA ASN A 670 -2.98 19.44 -2.56
C ASN A 670 -2.31 18.33 -1.71
N PRO A 671 -1.57 18.67 -0.65
CA PRO A 671 -0.83 17.69 0.16
C PRO A 671 -1.71 16.71 0.93
N LYS A 672 -3.04 16.90 0.96
CA LYS A 672 -4.01 16.02 1.63
C LYS A 672 -4.70 15.00 0.71
N LYS A 673 -4.33 14.94 -0.57
CA LYS A 673 -4.88 13.99 -1.56
C LYS A 673 -3.78 13.06 -2.05
N ASP A 674 -4.19 11.92 -2.60
CA ASP A 674 -3.33 10.97 -3.31
C ASP A 674 -2.52 11.67 -4.42
N SER A 675 -1.20 11.54 -4.37
CA SER A 675 -0.30 12.24 -5.29
C SER A 675 -0.23 11.64 -6.70
N ASP A 676 -0.54 10.34 -6.88
CA ASP A 676 -0.69 9.70 -8.20
C ASP A 676 -1.96 10.20 -8.91
N ARG A 677 -3.07 10.29 -8.17
CA ARG A 677 -4.32 10.89 -8.69
C ARG A 677 -4.11 12.35 -9.09
N LEU A 678 -3.47 13.15 -8.24
CA LEU A 678 -3.21 14.57 -8.54
C LEU A 678 -2.31 14.77 -9.77
N LEU A 679 -1.27 13.95 -9.91
CA LEU A 679 -0.41 13.98 -11.10
C LEU A 679 -1.21 13.65 -12.36
N ARG A 680 -2.08 12.63 -12.32
CA ARG A 680 -2.95 12.26 -13.46
C ARG A 680 -3.94 13.37 -13.80
N GLU A 681 -4.56 14.01 -12.80
CA GLU A 681 -5.47 15.15 -13.02
C GLU A 681 -4.72 16.33 -13.68
N ALA A 682 -3.48 16.60 -13.26
CA ALA A 682 -2.62 17.59 -13.89
C ALA A 682 -2.20 17.23 -15.33
N MET A 683 -1.82 15.96 -15.59
CA MET A 683 -1.49 15.48 -16.94
C MET A 683 -2.68 15.55 -17.88
N VAL A 684 -3.88 15.18 -17.42
CA VAL A 684 -5.15 15.33 -18.17
C VAL A 684 -5.39 16.81 -18.51
N LYS A 685 -5.26 17.71 -17.54
CA LYS A 685 -5.39 19.16 -17.76
C LYS A 685 -4.42 19.66 -18.84
N LEU A 686 -3.15 19.25 -18.80
CA LEU A 686 -2.14 19.60 -19.81
C LEU A 686 -2.47 19.06 -21.22
N CYS A 687 -3.02 17.84 -21.31
CA CYS A 687 -3.47 17.26 -22.58
C CYS A 687 -4.67 18.00 -23.18
N VAL A 688 -5.62 18.42 -22.34
CA VAL A 688 -6.76 19.26 -22.75
C VAL A 688 -6.30 20.69 -23.13
N ILE A 689 -5.26 21.23 -22.49
CA ILE A 689 -4.56 22.46 -22.92
C ILE A 689 -3.86 22.28 -24.29
N GLY A 690 -3.57 21.04 -24.70
CA GLY A 690 -3.06 20.70 -26.02
C GLY A 690 -1.59 20.33 -26.06
N LEU A 691 -0.98 20.02 -24.91
CA LEU A 691 0.34 19.38 -24.89
C LEU A 691 0.21 17.93 -25.36
N PRO A 692 1.08 17.45 -26.27
CA PRO A 692 1.01 16.10 -26.84
C PRO A 692 1.68 15.07 -25.91
N LEU A 693 1.30 15.08 -24.63
CA LEU A 693 1.85 14.15 -23.64
C LEU A 693 1.26 12.75 -23.85
N GLN A 694 2.06 11.70 -23.72
CA GLN A 694 1.66 10.30 -23.95
C GLN A 694 2.24 9.40 -22.86
N LYS A 695 1.93 8.10 -22.88
CA LYS A 695 2.55 7.10 -21.99
C LYS A 695 2.48 7.47 -20.50
N PHE A 696 1.32 7.91 -20.02
CA PHE A 696 1.13 8.33 -18.62
C PHE A 696 1.43 7.23 -17.59
N ASP A 697 1.40 5.96 -18.02
CA ASP A 697 1.55 4.81 -17.14
C ASP A 697 2.14 3.60 -17.90
N PRO A 698 3.47 3.59 -18.16
CA PRO A 698 4.14 2.48 -18.84
C PRO A 698 4.40 1.29 -17.90
N PHE A 699 4.20 1.47 -16.60
CA PHE A 699 4.52 0.51 -15.54
C PHE A 699 3.34 -0.38 -15.15
N ALA A 700 2.10 0.07 -15.38
CA ALA A 700 0.90 -0.74 -15.22
C ALA A 700 0.95 -1.99 -16.12
N LEU A 701 0.69 -3.16 -15.55
CA LEU A 701 0.45 -4.36 -16.33
C LEU A 701 -0.81 -4.17 -17.21
N PRO A 702 -0.80 -4.68 -18.47
CA PRO A 702 -1.99 -4.70 -19.30
C PRO A 702 -3.13 -5.43 -18.57
N SER A 703 -4.35 -4.89 -18.68
CA SER A 703 -5.53 -5.58 -18.15
C SER A 703 -5.67 -6.92 -18.87
N GLN A 704 -5.56 -8.02 -18.12
CA GLN A 704 -5.92 -9.33 -18.67
C GLN A 704 -7.45 -9.34 -18.81
N VAL A 705 -7.93 -9.29 -20.05
CA VAL A 705 -9.35 -9.48 -20.34
C VAL A 705 -9.78 -10.79 -19.69
N ALA A 706 -10.66 -10.70 -18.69
CA ALA A 706 -11.15 -11.87 -17.99
C ALA A 706 -11.71 -12.83 -19.05
N PRO A 707 -11.23 -14.09 -19.14
CA PRO A 707 -11.71 -15.00 -20.17
C PRO A 707 -13.22 -15.11 -20.02
N VAL A 708 -13.95 -14.91 -21.12
CA VAL A 708 -15.41 -15.01 -21.16
C VAL A 708 -15.81 -16.24 -20.36
N LYS A 709 -16.59 -16.05 -19.28
CA LYS A 709 -17.02 -17.14 -18.40
C LYS A 709 -17.78 -18.16 -19.25
N LYS A 710 -17.06 -19.17 -19.74
CA LYS A 710 -17.67 -20.40 -20.25
C LYS A 710 -18.56 -20.90 -19.12
N SER A 711 -19.80 -21.27 -19.46
CA SER A 711 -20.75 -21.79 -18.48
C SER A 711 -20.05 -22.80 -17.59
N ALA A 712 -20.05 -22.54 -16.28
CA ALA A 712 -19.21 -23.29 -15.36
C ALA A 712 -19.58 -24.76 -15.47
N MET A 713 -18.61 -25.59 -15.87
CA MET A 713 -18.75 -27.03 -15.76
C MET A 713 -18.71 -27.35 -14.27
N ASN A 714 -19.89 -27.31 -13.64
CA ASN A 714 -20.10 -27.56 -12.23
C ASN A 714 -19.84 -29.05 -11.94
N VAL A 715 -18.57 -29.43 -11.90
CA VAL A 715 -18.14 -30.69 -11.29
C VAL A 715 -18.28 -30.51 -9.79
N ARG A 716 -19.36 -31.07 -9.25
CA ARG A 716 -19.62 -31.09 -7.81
C ARG A 716 -18.63 -32.06 -7.18
N LEU A 717 -17.46 -31.57 -6.77
CA LEU A 717 -16.49 -32.32 -5.97
C LEU A 717 -17.08 -32.55 -4.58
N ASN A 718 -17.85 -33.62 -4.44
CA ASN A 718 -18.34 -34.12 -3.16
C ASN A 718 -17.21 -34.83 -2.42
N GLY A 719 -16.93 -34.41 -1.18
CA GLY A 719 -15.93 -34.98 -0.27
C GLY A 719 -16.26 -36.38 0.26
N THR A 720 -16.88 -37.22 -0.56
CA THR A 720 -16.99 -38.66 -0.35
C THR A 720 -16.03 -39.32 -1.33
N ASN A 721 -14.93 -39.88 -0.82
CA ASN A 721 -13.95 -40.61 -1.61
C ASN A 721 -14.66 -41.55 -2.59
N TYR A 722 -14.45 -41.37 -3.89
CA TYR A 722 -14.89 -42.35 -4.89
C TYR A 722 -14.04 -43.61 -4.70
N VAL A 723 -14.54 -44.52 -3.86
CA VAL A 723 -14.07 -45.89 -3.78
C VAL A 723 -14.73 -46.61 -4.95
N SER A 724 -13.93 -47.08 -5.91
CA SER A 724 -14.46 -47.84 -7.05
C SER A 724 -15.25 -49.04 -6.56
N GLU A 725 -16.26 -49.48 -7.32
CA GLU A 725 -17.11 -50.61 -6.90
C GLU A 725 -16.27 -51.87 -6.65
N ALA A 726 -15.24 -52.12 -7.47
CA ALA A 726 -14.24 -53.14 -7.25
C ALA A 726 -13.48 -52.97 -5.93
N THR A 727 -12.97 -51.77 -5.62
CA THR A 727 -12.26 -51.49 -4.35
C THR A 727 -13.17 -51.62 -3.13
N ARG A 728 -14.45 -51.24 -3.27
CA ARG A 728 -15.45 -51.33 -2.20
C ARG A 728 -15.84 -52.78 -1.93
N GLN A 729 -16.00 -53.56 -3.00
CA GLN A 729 -16.29 -54.98 -2.96
C GLN A 729 -15.09 -55.80 -2.48
N GLU A 730 -13.86 -55.41 -2.83
CA GLU A 730 -12.63 -56.00 -2.29
C GLU A 730 -12.49 -55.70 -0.80
N PHE A 731 -12.78 -54.47 -0.35
CA PHE A 731 -12.81 -54.12 1.07
C PHE A 731 -13.90 -54.86 1.86
N GLU A 732 -15.12 -54.99 1.30
CA GLU A 732 -16.18 -55.80 1.90
C GLU A 732 -15.84 -57.30 1.89
N ASN A 733 -15.17 -57.81 0.85
CA ASN A 733 -14.68 -59.19 0.82
C ASN A 733 -13.60 -59.42 1.88
N THR A 734 -12.61 -58.53 2.02
CA THR A 734 -11.56 -58.62 3.06
C THR A 734 -12.13 -58.51 4.47
N LEU A 735 -13.17 -57.71 4.70
CA LEU A 735 -13.85 -57.64 5.99
C LEU A 735 -14.73 -58.87 6.30
N ASN A 736 -15.15 -59.61 5.27
CA ASN A 736 -16.03 -60.78 5.40
C ASN A 736 -15.36 -62.12 5.06
N ASP A 737 -14.05 -62.16 4.79
CA ASP A 737 -13.29 -63.40 4.52
C ASP A 737 -13.08 -64.29 5.76
N GLY A 738 -13.55 -63.84 6.93
CA GLY A 738 -13.37 -64.50 8.22
C GLY A 738 -12.00 -64.26 8.86
N PHE A 739 -11.28 -63.22 8.44
CA PHE A 739 -9.90 -62.90 8.81
C PHE A 739 -8.92 -64.03 8.44
N GLN A 740 -9.16 -64.73 7.32
CA GLN A 740 -8.34 -65.87 6.90
C GLN A 740 -7.09 -65.42 6.14
N VAL A 741 -6.01 -65.18 6.88
CA VAL A 741 -4.68 -64.93 6.33
C VAL A 741 -4.17 -66.15 5.55
N SER A 742 -4.37 -66.14 4.23
CA SER A 742 -3.87 -67.14 3.31
C SER A 742 -2.38 -66.93 3.03
N SER A 743 -1.53 -67.36 3.97
CA SER A 743 -0.08 -67.44 3.77
C SER A 743 0.27 -68.51 2.73
N PRO A 744 0.92 -68.19 1.59
CA PRO A 744 1.42 -69.18 0.66
C PRO A 744 2.74 -69.76 1.22
N ALA A 745 2.65 -70.89 1.92
CA ALA A 745 3.82 -71.69 2.28
C ALA A 745 4.12 -72.70 1.17
N ALA A 746 5.08 -72.39 0.30
CA ALA A 746 5.71 -73.34 -0.62
C ALA A 746 7.21 -73.48 -0.32
N SER A 747 7.65 -74.73 -0.18
CA SER A 747 8.92 -75.19 0.40
C SER A 747 10.22 -74.70 -0.27
N ILE A 748 11.09 -74.12 0.56
CA ILE A 748 12.53 -74.37 0.74
C ILE A 748 13.31 -75.05 -0.43
N SER A 749 14.40 -74.42 -0.86
CA SER A 749 15.67 -75.14 -1.07
C SER A 749 16.86 -74.31 -0.56
N ASN A 750 17.80 -74.97 0.14
CA ASN A 750 18.96 -74.32 0.77
C ASN A 750 20.09 -74.05 -0.24
N SER A 751 20.63 -72.82 -0.25
CA SER A 751 22.09 -72.58 -0.25
C SER A 751 22.40 -71.07 -0.13
N GLY A 752 23.54 -70.72 0.47
CA GLY A 752 24.10 -69.36 0.41
C GLY A 752 23.81 -68.47 1.63
N SER A 753 24.64 -68.59 2.67
CA SER A 753 24.68 -67.68 3.81
C SER A 753 25.15 -66.26 3.46
N VAL A 754 24.67 -65.28 4.25
CA VAL A 754 25.08 -63.86 4.26
C VAL A 754 26.60 -63.66 4.26
N PRO A 755 27.11 -62.64 3.55
CA PRO A 755 28.00 -61.69 4.21
C PRO A 755 27.77 -60.22 3.83
N SER A 756 27.63 -59.39 4.86
CA SER A 756 28.18 -58.02 4.89
C SER A 756 29.48 -58.07 5.72
N PRO A 757 30.38 -57.07 5.67
CA PRO A 757 30.72 -56.14 4.58
C PRO A 757 32.20 -56.28 4.16
N SER A 758 32.65 -55.62 3.09
CA SER A 758 34.09 -55.35 2.92
C SER A 758 34.38 -54.02 2.24
N THR A 759 35.48 -53.40 2.68
CA THR A 759 36.01 -52.11 2.25
C THR A 759 36.88 -52.24 1.01
N SER A 760 36.77 -51.33 0.03
CA SER A 760 37.93 -50.73 -0.67
C SER A 760 37.57 -49.63 -1.68
N THR A 761 38.22 -48.49 -1.50
CA THR A 761 38.76 -47.52 -2.49
C THR A 761 38.61 -47.82 -4.00
N GLY A 762 38.25 -46.81 -4.82
CA GLY A 762 38.48 -46.86 -6.28
C GLY A 762 37.82 -45.80 -7.18
N SER A 763 38.41 -44.60 -7.23
CA SER A 763 38.52 -43.67 -8.39
C SER A 763 37.56 -43.65 -9.62
N SER A 764 37.14 -42.41 -9.95
CA SER A 764 37.12 -41.77 -11.29
C SER A 764 36.12 -42.14 -12.41
N SER A 765 35.06 -41.32 -12.54
CA SER A 765 34.69 -40.49 -13.72
C SER A 765 34.40 -41.16 -15.10
N PRO A 766 33.99 -40.43 -16.17
CA PRO A 766 32.59 -40.43 -16.58
C PRO A 766 32.35 -40.84 -18.06
N VAL A 767 31.08 -41.12 -18.44
CA VAL A 767 30.69 -41.29 -19.85
C VAL A 767 29.41 -40.52 -20.17
N SER A 768 29.48 -39.68 -21.19
CA SER A 768 28.36 -38.95 -21.80
C SER A 768 27.66 -39.81 -22.85
N GLY A 769 26.35 -39.62 -23.07
CA GLY A 769 25.61 -40.30 -24.13
C GLY A 769 24.28 -39.60 -24.45
N THR A 770 24.14 -39.10 -25.67
CA THR A 770 23.02 -38.28 -26.15
C THR A 770 21.96 -39.06 -26.94
N SER A 771 20.79 -38.42 -27.11
CA SER A 771 19.82 -38.53 -28.23
C SER A 771 18.69 -39.57 -28.16
N GLY A 772 17.52 -39.19 -28.72
CA GLY A 772 16.41 -40.10 -29.07
C GLY A 772 15.00 -39.54 -28.84
N LEU A 773 14.40 -38.88 -29.85
CA LEU A 773 12.96 -38.56 -29.88
C LEU A 773 12.10 -39.83 -30.07
N GLN A 774 10.86 -39.85 -29.58
CA GLN A 774 9.68 -40.01 -30.47
C GLN A 774 8.33 -39.69 -29.80
N THR A 775 7.40 -39.20 -30.63
CA THR A 775 6.01 -38.78 -30.31
C THR A 775 4.99 -39.85 -30.72
N ALA A 776 3.85 -39.94 -30.03
CA ALA A 776 2.66 -40.64 -30.54
C ALA A 776 1.35 -39.98 -30.09
N THR A 777 0.34 -40.01 -30.96
CA THR A 777 -0.97 -39.34 -30.87
C THR A 777 -2.13 -40.32 -31.02
N GLY A 778 -3.30 -40.05 -30.42
CA GLY A 778 -4.59 -40.52 -30.97
C GLY A 778 -5.67 -41.02 -29.98
N SER A 779 -6.79 -40.28 -29.91
CA SER A 779 -8.21 -40.69 -30.15
C SER A 779 -8.71 -42.13 -29.89
N GLN A 780 -10.01 -42.42 -29.64
CA GLN A 780 -11.25 -41.75 -29.15
C GLN A 780 -12.40 -42.80 -29.25
N GLN A 781 -13.56 -42.62 -28.58
CA GLN A 781 -14.87 -43.33 -28.81
C GLN A 781 -14.93 -44.84 -28.43
N LEU A 782 -16.06 -45.52 -28.15
CA LEU A 782 -17.51 -45.22 -27.90
C LEU A 782 -18.16 -46.53 -27.34
N PHE A 783 -19.26 -46.47 -26.53
CA PHE A 783 -20.57 -47.13 -26.77
C PHE A 783 -21.54 -47.23 -25.55
N ASP A 784 -22.84 -47.26 -25.87
CA ASP A 784 -24.03 -47.38 -25.01
C ASP A 784 -24.42 -48.82 -24.61
N ALA A 785 -25.31 -48.98 -23.59
CA ALA A 785 -26.67 -49.55 -23.72
C ALA A 785 -27.26 -50.32 -22.49
N SER A 786 -28.16 -49.63 -21.77
CA SER A 786 -29.44 -50.07 -21.12
C SER A 786 -29.89 -51.54 -21.00
N LEU A 787 -30.53 -51.88 -19.84
CA LEU A 787 -31.78 -52.70 -19.59
C LEU A 787 -31.84 -53.09 -18.07
N LYS A 788 -32.92 -53.46 -17.37
CA LYS A 788 -34.34 -53.02 -17.14
C LYS A 788 -35.00 -54.06 -16.17
N LEU A 789 -35.74 -53.62 -15.13
CA LEU A 789 -36.74 -54.40 -14.32
C LEU A 789 -36.17 -55.51 -13.36
N LYS A 790 -36.77 -55.92 -12.22
CA LYS A 790 -38.12 -55.72 -11.60
C LYS A 790 -38.15 -56.04 -10.06
N THR A 791 -39.19 -55.56 -9.38
CA THR A 791 -39.84 -55.91 -8.05
C THR A 791 -39.61 -57.33 -7.46
N GLU A 792 -39.70 -57.68 -6.15
CA GLU A 792 -40.05 -57.09 -4.81
C GLU A 792 -39.93 -58.19 -3.69
N PRO A 793 -40.37 -58.08 -2.40
CA PRO A 793 -40.40 -57.00 -1.38
C PRO A 793 -39.93 -57.43 0.08
N ALA A 794 -40.00 -56.47 1.03
CA ALA A 794 -40.21 -56.62 2.50
C ALA A 794 -39.13 -57.22 3.45
N LYS A 795 -38.65 -56.38 4.39
CA LYS A 795 -39.09 -56.37 5.81
C LYS A 795 -38.52 -55.18 6.61
N GLN A 796 -39.34 -54.63 7.52
CA GLN A 796 -38.99 -53.46 8.35
C GLN A 796 -38.09 -53.82 9.55
N ARG A 797 -37.20 -52.91 9.93
CA ARG A 797 -36.68 -52.72 11.30
C ARG A 797 -36.66 -51.22 11.65
N PRO A 798 -36.78 -50.83 12.93
CA PRO A 798 -37.10 -49.47 13.35
C PRO A 798 -35.95 -48.46 13.20
N ALA A 799 -36.30 -47.18 13.27
CA ALA A 799 -35.48 -46.04 12.82
C ALA A 799 -34.37 -45.62 13.78
N ASN A 800 -33.25 -45.15 13.21
CA ASN A 800 -32.22 -44.38 13.90
C ASN A 800 -32.67 -42.93 14.11
N ILE A 801 -32.45 -42.40 15.31
CA ILE A 801 -32.59 -40.96 15.60
C ILE A 801 -31.29 -40.27 15.19
N SER A 802 -31.22 -39.74 13.95
CA SER A 802 -30.04 -39.01 13.44
C SER A 802 -30.41 -38.02 12.33
N THR A 803 -31.36 -37.10 12.61
CA THR A 803 -31.74 -36.00 11.70
C THR A 803 -32.12 -34.72 12.46
N MET A 804 -31.31 -34.27 13.43
CA MET A 804 -31.55 -33.02 14.18
C MET A 804 -30.25 -32.26 14.53
N SER A 805 -29.49 -31.84 13.51
CA SER A 805 -28.57 -30.68 13.62
C SER A 805 -28.11 -30.22 12.23
N ASN A 806 -28.99 -29.48 11.53
CA ASN A 806 -28.62 -28.82 10.27
C ASN A 806 -29.59 -27.66 9.99
N GLN A 807 -29.46 -26.57 10.74
CA GLN A 807 -30.07 -25.27 10.46
C GLN A 807 -29.32 -24.17 11.23
N GLN A 808 -28.69 -23.24 10.49
CA GLN A 808 -28.06 -22.04 11.03
C GLN A 808 -29.12 -20.98 11.36
N PRO A 809 -28.90 -20.09 12.36
CA PRO A 809 -29.65 -18.85 12.48
C PRO A 809 -29.28 -17.86 11.35
N PRO A 810 -30.18 -16.96 10.91
CA PRO A 810 -29.86 -15.94 9.91
C PRO A 810 -28.85 -14.89 10.41
N SER A 811 -28.00 -14.41 9.50
CA SER A 811 -26.98 -13.38 9.76
C SER A 811 -27.56 -11.97 9.82
N GLN A 812 -27.24 -11.20 10.86
CA GLN A 812 -27.56 -9.77 10.94
C GLN A 812 -26.78 -8.96 9.88
N GLN A 813 -27.47 -8.19 9.05
CA GLN A 813 -26.87 -7.21 8.13
C GLN A 813 -26.84 -5.82 8.77
N SER A 814 -25.65 -5.22 8.87
CA SER A 814 -25.46 -3.84 9.30
C SER A 814 -25.71 -2.85 8.15
N TYR A 815 -26.62 -1.91 8.33
CA TYR A 815 -26.87 -0.81 7.37
C TYR A 815 -26.14 0.48 7.77
N ALA A 816 -25.55 1.16 6.79
CA ALA A 816 -25.01 2.52 6.91
C ALA A 816 -25.91 3.53 6.16
N PRO A 817 -25.92 4.83 6.53
CA PRO A 817 -27.04 5.73 6.19
C PRO A 817 -26.81 6.60 4.93
N ALA A 818 -27.82 6.72 4.06
CA ALA A 818 -27.91 7.78 3.05
C ALA A 818 -29.36 8.12 2.62
N GLN A 819 -29.80 9.34 2.99
CA GLN A 819 -30.82 10.23 2.41
C GLN A 819 -32.29 9.79 2.19
N ASN A 820 -33.18 10.77 2.31
CA ASN A 820 -34.63 10.62 2.51
C ASN A 820 -35.45 10.78 1.22
N GLN A 821 -36.25 9.77 0.88
CA GLN A 821 -37.72 9.91 0.74
C GLN A 821 -38.45 8.56 0.51
N ASP A 822 -37.74 7.50 0.09
CA ASP A 822 -38.27 6.12 -0.04
C ASP A 822 -38.18 5.26 1.25
N THR A 823 -37.88 5.87 2.40
CA THR A 823 -37.45 5.13 3.60
C THR A 823 -38.57 4.40 4.33
N MET A 824 -39.82 4.87 4.28
CA MET A 824 -40.86 4.37 5.18
C MET A 824 -41.40 2.97 4.79
N GLU A 825 -41.67 2.71 3.51
CA GLU A 825 -42.10 1.38 3.05
C GLU A 825 -40.97 0.33 3.17
N ARG A 826 -39.72 0.73 2.88
CA ARG A 826 -38.54 -0.14 3.09
C ARG A 826 -38.34 -0.50 4.56
N ASN A 827 -38.48 0.47 5.47
CA ASN A 827 -38.36 0.22 6.91
C ASN A 827 -39.51 -0.68 7.43
N LEU A 828 -40.75 -0.46 6.98
CA LEU A 828 -41.88 -1.33 7.32
C LEU A 828 -41.67 -2.76 6.78
N SER A 829 -41.24 -2.91 5.52
CA SER A 829 -41.00 -4.22 4.90
C SER A 829 -39.88 -4.97 5.60
N GLY A 830 -38.78 -4.30 5.97
CA GLY A 830 -37.71 -4.87 6.78
C GLY A 830 -38.18 -5.30 8.18
N PHE A 831 -39.02 -4.50 8.83
CA PHE A 831 -39.62 -4.86 10.13
C PHE A 831 -40.52 -6.10 10.03
N TYR A 832 -41.37 -6.19 9.01
CA TYR A 832 -42.21 -7.38 8.78
C TYR A 832 -41.38 -8.63 8.43
N GLN A 833 -40.31 -8.49 7.65
CA GLN A 833 -39.40 -9.60 7.37
C GLN A 833 -38.73 -10.10 8.65
N HIS A 834 -38.21 -9.19 9.47
CA HIS A 834 -37.55 -9.51 10.74
C HIS A 834 -38.50 -10.17 11.76
N GLN A 835 -39.76 -9.72 11.84
CA GLN A 835 -40.78 -10.39 12.66
C GLN A 835 -41.09 -11.82 12.16
N ASN A 836 -41.15 -12.04 10.85
CA ASN A 836 -41.34 -13.38 10.29
C ASN A 836 -40.17 -14.32 10.58
N GLU A 837 -38.93 -13.83 10.49
CA GLU A 837 -37.72 -14.59 10.85
C GLU A 837 -37.73 -14.98 12.35
N THR A 838 -38.10 -14.04 13.24
CA THR A 838 -38.23 -14.31 14.69
C THR A 838 -39.35 -15.30 15.00
N LEU A 839 -40.50 -15.22 14.32
CA LEU A 839 -41.58 -16.21 14.41
C LEU A 839 -41.14 -17.59 13.92
N GLN A 840 -40.32 -17.67 12.88
CA GLN A 840 -39.78 -18.93 12.36
C GLN A 840 -38.83 -19.61 13.36
N VAL A 841 -37.91 -18.86 13.97
CA VAL A 841 -37.01 -19.37 15.03
C VAL A 841 -37.80 -19.81 16.25
N HIS A 842 -38.79 -19.02 16.70
CA HIS A 842 -39.64 -19.40 17.82
C HIS A 842 -40.47 -20.66 17.53
N ARG A 843 -40.95 -20.84 16.29
CA ARG A 843 -41.65 -22.06 15.88
C ARG A 843 -40.74 -23.29 15.88
N GLN A 844 -39.53 -23.18 15.34
CA GLN A 844 -38.53 -24.26 15.39
C GLN A 844 -38.23 -24.71 16.82
N TYR A 845 -38.11 -23.75 17.75
CA TYR A 845 -37.97 -24.05 19.18
C TYR A 845 -39.18 -24.81 19.75
N LEU A 846 -40.41 -24.41 19.43
CA LEU A 846 -41.61 -25.11 19.89
C LEU A 846 -41.71 -26.53 19.32
N ASP A 847 -41.33 -26.73 18.06
CA ASP A 847 -41.27 -28.06 17.43
C ASP A 847 -40.22 -28.95 18.13
N GLN A 848 -39.06 -28.41 18.51
CA GLN A 848 -38.05 -29.12 19.32
C GLN A 848 -38.54 -29.47 20.73
N GLN A 849 -39.30 -28.59 21.40
CA GLN A 849 -39.92 -28.90 22.70
C GLN A 849 -40.98 -30.00 22.60
N ALA A 850 -41.72 -30.05 21.48
CA ALA A 850 -42.67 -31.13 21.21
C ALA A 850 -41.97 -32.47 20.90
N GLU A 851 -40.82 -32.45 20.22
CA GLU A 851 -39.98 -33.64 20.01
C GLU A 851 -39.37 -34.14 21.32
N TYR A 852 -38.81 -33.25 22.14
CA TYR A 852 -38.33 -33.54 23.49
C TYR A 852 -39.40 -34.24 24.35
N ALA A 853 -40.64 -33.73 24.36
CA ALA A 853 -41.73 -34.31 25.11
C ALA A 853 -42.08 -35.75 24.65
N ARG A 854 -41.95 -36.04 23.35
CA ARG A 854 -42.11 -37.40 22.81
C ARG A 854 -40.97 -38.33 23.23
N THR A 855 -39.72 -37.85 23.18
CA THR A 855 -38.55 -38.64 23.61
C THR A 855 -38.63 -39.00 25.10
N VAL A 856 -38.98 -38.03 25.96
CA VAL A 856 -39.19 -38.30 27.40
C VAL A 856 -40.34 -39.27 27.63
N TYR A 857 -41.45 -39.14 26.89
CA TYR A 857 -42.57 -40.07 26.99
C TYR A 857 -42.17 -41.51 26.58
N GLN A 858 -41.38 -41.67 25.51
CA GLN A 858 -40.85 -42.97 25.08
C GLN A 858 -39.90 -43.58 26.12
N LEU A 859 -38.99 -42.78 26.68
CA LEU A 859 -38.08 -43.23 27.75
C LEU A 859 -38.84 -43.62 29.02
N MET A 860 -39.90 -42.88 29.38
CA MET A 860 -40.80 -43.26 30.49
C MET A 860 -41.56 -44.55 30.19
N GLN A 861 -42.05 -44.77 28.96
CA GLN A 861 -42.68 -46.03 28.58
C GLN A 861 -41.70 -47.21 28.69
N GLN A 862 -40.46 -47.09 28.19
CA GLN A 862 -39.42 -48.11 28.40
C GLN A 862 -39.15 -48.37 29.89
N ARG A 863 -39.12 -47.33 30.72
CA ARG A 863 -38.92 -47.46 32.18
C ARG A 863 -40.06 -48.23 32.85
N ILE A 864 -41.31 -48.00 32.44
CA ILE A 864 -42.50 -48.74 32.90
C ILE A 864 -42.45 -50.19 32.42
N GLU A 865 -42.05 -50.43 31.17
CA GLU A 865 -41.98 -51.76 30.57
C GLU A 865 -40.91 -52.62 31.25
N LEU A 866 -39.70 -52.08 31.49
CA LEU A 866 -38.63 -52.74 32.23
C LEU A 866 -39.01 -53.01 33.71
N ALA A 867 -39.68 -52.05 34.36
CA ALA A 867 -40.17 -52.24 35.73
C ALA A 867 -41.26 -53.32 35.81
N SER A 868 -42.13 -53.43 34.79
CA SER A 868 -43.16 -54.49 34.71
C SER A 868 -42.58 -55.89 34.56
N GLN A 869 -41.35 -56.01 34.04
CA GLN A 869 -40.60 -57.25 33.90
C GLN A 869 -39.73 -57.56 35.13
N GLY A 870 -39.90 -56.82 36.24
CA GLY A 870 -39.18 -57.06 37.50
C GLY A 870 -37.66 -56.81 37.44
N THR A 871 -37.20 -56.09 36.41
CA THR A 871 -35.78 -55.85 36.18
C THR A 871 -35.36 -54.50 36.78
N ALA A 872 -34.22 -54.45 37.46
CA ALA A 872 -33.69 -53.20 38.01
C ALA A 872 -33.28 -52.24 36.87
N ILE A 873 -33.59 -50.95 37.03
CA ILE A 873 -33.32 -49.92 36.01
C ILE A 873 -31.81 -49.65 35.95
N PRO A 874 -31.17 -49.71 34.77
CA PRO A 874 -29.74 -49.42 34.64
C PRO A 874 -29.42 -47.96 34.98
N PRO A 875 -28.35 -47.67 35.76
CA PRO A 875 -27.99 -46.31 36.17
C PRO A 875 -27.65 -45.39 34.99
N GLU A 876 -27.24 -45.95 33.84
CA GLU A 876 -26.99 -45.20 32.61
C GLU A 876 -28.25 -44.49 32.10
N VAL A 877 -29.45 -45.04 32.33
CA VAL A 877 -30.73 -44.46 31.87
C VAL A 877 -31.08 -43.20 32.68
N ASP A 878 -30.92 -43.26 34.01
CA ASP A 878 -31.15 -42.10 34.87
C ASP A 878 -30.08 -41.01 34.62
N GLN A 879 -28.83 -41.40 34.31
CA GLN A 879 -27.76 -40.46 33.94
C GLN A 879 -28.00 -39.81 32.56
N GLN A 880 -28.51 -40.56 31.58
CA GLN A 880 -28.94 -40.00 30.29
C GLN A 880 -30.11 -39.03 30.45
N MET A 881 -31.11 -39.37 31.26
CA MET A 881 -32.22 -38.45 31.58
C MET A 881 -31.72 -37.15 32.24
N GLN A 882 -30.76 -37.23 33.18
CA GLN A 882 -30.17 -36.03 33.79
C GLN A 882 -29.42 -35.15 32.77
N MET A 883 -28.61 -35.74 31.88
CA MET A 883 -27.93 -34.98 30.82
C MET A 883 -28.94 -34.36 29.83
N PHE A 884 -30.01 -35.07 29.49
CA PHE A 884 -31.04 -34.59 28.57
C PHE A 884 -31.87 -33.44 29.17
N HIS A 885 -32.20 -33.51 30.47
CA HIS A 885 -32.83 -32.40 31.21
C HIS A 885 -31.92 -31.18 31.35
N ALA A 886 -30.62 -31.39 31.60
CA ALA A 886 -29.64 -30.30 31.65
C ALA A 886 -29.50 -29.60 30.29
N HIS A 887 -29.46 -30.37 29.19
CA HIS A 887 -29.47 -29.81 27.84
C HIS A 887 -30.76 -29.02 27.56
N GLN A 888 -31.94 -29.55 27.91
CA GLN A 888 -33.21 -28.83 27.73
C GLN A 888 -33.24 -27.51 28.51
N SER A 889 -32.72 -27.50 29.73
CA SER A 889 -32.64 -26.30 30.58
C SER A 889 -31.73 -25.23 29.97
N GLU A 890 -30.62 -25.62 29.35
CA GLU A 890 -29.74 -24.70 28.63
C GLU A 890 -30.39 -24.20 27.33
N THR A 891 -31.11 -25.05 26.59
CA THR A 891 -31.89 -24.62 25.41
C THR A 891 -32.99 -23.61 25.77
N LEU A 892 -33.69 -23.82 26.90
CA LEU A 892 -34.64 -22.86 27.48
C LEU A 892 -33.96 -21.52 27.79
N ARG A 893 -32.81 -21.54 28.48
CA ARG A 893 -32.04 -20.36 28.88
C ARG A 893 -31.56 -19.54 27.68
N VAL A 894 -31.05 -20.21 26.64
CA VAL A 894 -30.59 -19.55 25.40
C VAL A 894 -31.76 -18.94 24.63
N HIS A 895 -32.91 -19.63 24.57
CA HIS A 895 -34.10 -19.10 23.90
C HIS A 895 -34.73 -17.90 24.64
N GLU A 896 -34.71 -17.92 25.97
CA GLU A 896 -35.09 -16.76 26.80
C GLU A 896 -34.19 -15.55 26.53
N GLN A 897 -32.86 -15.74 26.47
CA GLN A 897 -31.92 -14.68 26.12
C GLN A 897 -32.16 -14.14 24.71
N TYR A 898 -32.43 -15.01 23.73
CA TYR A 898 -32.78 -14.60 22.37
C TYR A 898 -34.06 -13.75 22.33
N LEU A 899 -35.14 -14.19 23.00
CA LEU A 899 -36.40 -13.45 23.04
C LEU A 899 -36.27 -12.09 23.75
N ASN A 900 -35.49 -12.02 24.84
CA ASN A 900 -35.20 -10.75 25.51
C ASN A 900 -34.43 -9.79 24.61
N GLN A 901 -33.38 -10.27 23.92
CA GLN A 901 -32.61 -9.45 22.98
C GLN A 901 -33.46 -8.97 21.80
N GLN A 902 -34.35 -9.82 21.25
CA GLN A 902 -35.30 -9.43 20.20
C GLN A 902 -36.31 -8.39 20.70
N SER A 903 -36.78 -8.49 21.94
CA SER A 903 -37.65 -7.51 22.57
C SER A 903 -36.97 -6.15 22.74
N GLU A 904 -35.73 -6.12 23.24
CA GLU A 904 -34.92 -4.90 23.38
C GLU A 904 -34.61 -4.23 22.03
N GLN A 905 -34.26 -5.02 21.01
CA GLN A 905 -34.08 -4.53 19.64
C GLN A 905 -35.38 -3.94 19.06
N THR A 906 -36.51 -4.62 19.26
CA THR A 906 -37.83 -4.15 18.81
C THR A 906 -38.25 -2.84 19.50
N GLN A 907 -38.07 -2.75 20.82
CA GLN A 907 -38.34 -1.52 21.58
C GLN A 907 -37.42 -0.38 21.14
N SER A 908 -36.14 -0.66 20.87
CA SER A 908 -35.18 0.34 20.38
C SER A 908 -35.56 0.85 19.00
N ALA A 909 -35.95 -0.04 18.08
CA ALA A 909 -36.41 0.32 16.74
C ALA A 909 -37.70 1.16 16.76
N LEU A 910 -38.68 0.78 17.60
CA LEU A 910 -39.91 1.55 17.80
C LEU A 910 -39.62 2.95 18.35
N LYS A 911 -38.72 3.06 19.34
CA LYS A 911 -38.33 4.34 19.94
C LYS A 911 -37.57 5.26 18.97
N ILE A 912 -36.74 4.69 18.09
CA ILE A 912 -36.11 5.42 16.97
C ILE A 912 -37.17 5.90 15.97
N THR A 913 -38.20 5.08 15.71
CA THR A 913 -39.29 5.44 14.80
C THR A 913 -40.18 6.55 15.38
N GLU A 914 -40.49 6.53 16.68
CA GLU A 914 -41.18 7.63 17.38
C GLU A 914 -40.37 8.94 17.35
N LEU A 915 -39.05 8.87 17.52
CA LEU A 915 -38.15 10.03 17.41
C LEU A 915 -38.08 10.59 15.99
N GLN A 916 -38.25 9.77 14.95
CA GLN A 916 -38.29 10.21 13.55
C GLN A 916 -39.66 10.74 13.10
N LEU A 917 -40.76 10.32 13.73
CA LEU A 917 -42.13 10.73 13.38
C LEU A 917 -42.68 11.92 14.18
N GLY A 918 -41.96 12.39 15.21
CA GLY A 918 -42.34 13.56 16.00
C GLY A 918 -43.45 13.24 17.01
N GLY A 919 -43.06 12.79 18.20
CA GLY A 919 -44.02 12.48 19.28
C GLY A 919 -44.88 13.69 19.69
N PRO A 920 -46.20 13.51 19.92
CA PRO A 920 -47.10 14.61 20.30
C PRO A 920 -46.95 14.95 21.79
N GLY A 921 -46.07 15.89 22.14
CA GLY A 921 -45.85 16.22 23.57
C GLY A 921 -44.94 17.39 23.92
N GLN A 922 -45.47 18.62 23.77
CA GLN A 922 -45.11 19.85 24.51
C GLN A 922 -43.72 20.52 24.34
N GLN A 923 -43.81 21.81 23.94
CA GLN A 923 -42.89 22.96 24.09
C GLN A 923 -41.59 22.98 23.28
#